data_AF-A0A0D9VW88-F1
#
_entry.id   AF-A0A0D9VW88-F1
#
_cell.length_a   1.000
_cell.length_b   1.000
_cell.length_c   1.000
_cell.angle_alpha   90.00
_cell.angle_beta   90.00
_cell.angle_gamma   90.00
#
_symmetry.space_group_name_H-M   'P 1'
#
loop_
_entity.id
_entity.type
_entity.pdbx_description
1 polymer ?
#
loop_
_entity_poly.entity_id
_entity_poly.type
_entity_poly.pdbx_seq_one_letter_code
_entity_poly.pdbx_strand_id
1 'polypeptide(L)'
;MDTSTRGKLLGFSLSHCDEESVGELLNAWKELDVHDKFEQLMISTGTNPPNFSTDGSSITPLPVQSVQDILDLREDINHDREINHVEVVRQMLSKVCIDLSNDDAYNWESTLSKNRKLLSFSALELPWLLKLSNDEEHDGKKQSLKTDHRIRRSQFSTKVKATNCIIHWLAVNGFSPNDDLVMSLAKSVIEPPVDEEDYIFGCSILLNLIDPFNGVKIIEEELKKRECFQEISSIMNVGMTYGSLNSLKKECSTPEQRRNLLLEKFHEKFTSIDSDELDQIDEANATFWREWKTKLEERRLADQARMLKQMLPGIDTSRFLSGDVNYIKNVVFSFIDSVKLEKKHILKEAVKIAETYGLRRTEVLLRFLGCSLVSECWDNNNILSEISEFRDIIVSSAKGVIDMIYSDVYPEIDGYNKQRLSYLYDILSACHSYLKRTSEIELTYPEHVHTHKFEPFPYYKVLAEECKKVSFIDDLNYKNIAGLDNLNFEHFNEEVCKNIHASTVSALADMVQALVSMYVDVLAKGLISRQNVYKHYVLGLLASLEGRTEARSNNIDCEKLQTLLSDIELNYDSCKEYIQGLPATDVSYIIRRYCMLCFPSNLARNHPQEPSWKKPLDALVMLWIKLIDDIPVESMDACSYGRTEYLDSNSLSHCMGAFRQLLVDDKITVCQGWDVISVYVKIGLRC
;
A
#
# COMPACT_ATOMS: atom_id res chain seq x y z
N MET A 1 55.11 16.03 13.78
CA MET A 1 54.39 14.81 13.41
C MET A 1 53.04 14.87 14.06
N ASP A 2 51.97 14.57 13.33
CA ASP A 2 50.62 14.43 13.89
C ASP A 2 50.54 13.20 14.81
N THR A 3 49.58 13.20 15.73
CA THR A 3 49.38 12.17 16.75
C THR A 3 49.22 10.77 16.13
N SER A 4 48.60 10.69 14.95
CA SER A 4 48.43 9.46 14.16
C SER A 4 49.77 8.87 13.67
N THR A 5 50.66 9.71 13.12
CA THR A 5 51.99 9.25 12.68
C THR A 5 52.86 8.86 13.87
N ARG A 6 52.78 9.59 14.99
CA ARG A 6 53.49 9.24 16.22
C ARG A 6 52.99 7.90 16.81
N GLY A 7 51.67 7.64 16.76
CA GLY A 7 51.10 6.38 17.25
C GLY A 7 51.50 5.16 16.40
N LYS A 8 51.60 5.33 15.07
CA LYS A 8 52.15 4.28 14.18
C LYS A 8 53.62 4.00 14.45
N LEU A 9 54.40 5.06 14.76
CA LEU A 9 55.80 4.93 15.15
C LEU A 9 55.93 4.20 16.50
N LEU A 10 55.06 4.51 17.46
CA LEU A 10 54.99 3.84 18.76
C LEU A 10 54.73 2.35 18.59
N GLY A 11 53.74 1.96 17.77
CA GLY A 11 53.45 0.55 17.51
C GLY A 11 54.62 -0.20 16.87
N PHE A 12 55.38 0.47 15.99
CA PHE A 12 56.61 -0.07 15.43
C PHE A 12 57.71 -0.24 16.49
N SER A 13 57.94 0.77 17.33
CA SER A 13 58.93 0.74 18.42
C SER A 13 58.59 -0.32 19.49
N LEU A 14 57.33 -0.43 19.89
CA LEU A 14 56.85 -1.43 20.85
C LEU A 14 57.08 -2.87 20.38
N SER A 15 57.18 -3.10 19.07
CA SER A 15 57.45 -4.42 18.50
C SER A 15 58.93 -4.83 18.55
N HIS A 16 59.84 -3.93 18.96
CA HIS A 16 61.29 -4.13 18.92
C HIS A 16 62.01 -3.72 20.23
N CYS A 17 61.26 -3.28 21.25
CA CYS A 17 61.78 -2.89 22.55
C CYS A 17 61.65 -4.03 23.58
N ASP A 18 62.56 -4.07 24.56
CA ASP A 18 62.44 -4.90 25.75
C ASP A 18 61.38 -4.36 26.72
N GLU A 19 60.94 -5.17 27.69
CA GLU A 19 59.80 -4.88 28.56
C GLU A 19 59.96 -3.57 29.37
N GLU A 20 61.19 -3.25 29.80
CA GLU A 20 61.48 -2.01 30.54
C GLU A 20 61.38 -0.78 29.62
N SER A 21 62.00 -0.84 28.44
CA SER A 21 61.88 0.19 27.41
C SER A 21 60.43 0.36 26.92
N VAL A 22 59.66 -0.72 26.81
CA VAL A 22 58.23 -0.68 26.50
C VAL A 22 57.46 0.06 27.60
N GLY A 23 57.74 -0.23 28.87
CA GLY A 23 57.15 0.46 30.01
C GLY A 23 57.43 1.98 29.99
N GLU A 24 58.67 2.37 29.73
CA GLU A 24 59.07 3.78 29.61
C GLU A 24 58.41 4.48 28.43
N LEU A 25 58.36 3.82 27.26
CA LEU A 25 57.81 4.35 26.02
C LEU A 25 56.28 4.49 26.09
N LEU A 26 55.60 3.56 26.77
CA LEU A 26 54.17 3.68 27.09
C LEU A 26 53.90 4.78 28.12
N ASN A 27 54.77 4.97 29.11
CA ASN A 27 54.62 6.07 30.08
C ASN A 27 54.82 7.45 29.41
N ALA A 28 55.82 7.59 28.54
CA ALA A 28 56.00 8.80 27.73
C ALA A 28 54.81 9.05 26.79
N TRP A 29 54.23 7.97 26.22
CA TRP A 29 53.05 8.08 25.37
C TRP A 29 51.80 8.52 26.14
N LYS A 30 51.56 7.98 27.33
CA LYS A 30 50.48 8.39 28.21
C LYS A 30 50.55 9.89 28.52
N GLU A 31 51.75 10.42 28.75
CA GLU A 31 51.95 11.85 28.92
C GLU A 31 51.57 12.61 27.66
N LEU A 32 52.08 12.22 26.48
CA LEU A 32 51.74 12.89 25.22
C LEU A 32 50.23 12.86 24.91
N ASP A 33 49.52 11.76 25.20
CA ASP A 33 48.07 11.63 24.99
C ASP A 33 47.25 12.60 25.86
N VAL A 34 47.67 12.78 27.12
CA VAL A 34 47.06 13.74 28.05
C VAL A 34 47.24 15.17 27.54
N HIS A 35 48.43 15.50 27.02
CA HIS A 35 48.73 16.84 26.51
C HIS A 35 47.98 17.16 25.20
N ASP A 36 47.87 16.20 24.29
CA ASP A 36 47.09 16.34 23.05
C ASP A 36 45.62 16.68 23.37
N LYS A 37 45.05 16.05 24.41
CA LYS A 37 43.69 16.36 24.87
C LYS A 37 43.55 17.77 25.44
N PHE A 38 44.54 18.27 26.17
CA PHE A 38 44.54 19.67 26.63
C PHE A 38 44.69 20.65 25.47
N GLU A 39 45.55 20.35 24.50
CA GLU A 39 45.76 21.19 23.30
C GLU A 39 44.47 21.28 22.47
N GLN A 40 43.80 20.16 22.24
CA GLN A 40 42.49 20.13 21.59
C GLN A 40 41.44 20.96 22.36
N LEU A 41 41.45 20.92 23.70
CA LEU A 41 40.54 21.69 24.53
C LEU A 41 40.85 23.20 24.46
N MET A 42 42.13 23.59 24.50
CA MET A 42 42.57 24.99 24.34
C MET A 42 42.17 25.54 22.96
N ILE A 43 42.40 24.78 21.88
CA ILE A 43 42.00 25.16 20.52
C ILE A 43 40.48 25.29 20.42
N SER A 44 39.73 24.37 21.03
CA SER A 44 38.26 24.36 20.92
C SER A 44 37.56 25.46 21.72
N THR A 45 38.14 25.87 22.85
CA THR A 45 37.57 26.90 23.74
C THR A 45 38.15 28.29 23.49
N GLY A 46 39.33 28.39 22.87
CA GLY A 46 40.06 29.64 22.73
C GLY A 46 40.57 30.20 24.06
N THR A 47 40.63 29.37 25.11
CA THR A 47 41.08 29.73 26.47
C THR A 47 42.32 28.92 26.83
N ASN A 48 43.21 29.51 27.62
CA ASN A 48 44.45 28.88 28.07
C ASN A 48 44.49 28.76 29.60
N PRO A 49 45.27 27.81 30.15
CA PRO A 49 45.54 27.75 31.59
C PRO A 49 46.03 29.11 32.11
N PRO A 50 45.46 29.65 33.20
CA PRO A 50 45.94 30.89 33.75
C PRO A 50 47.36 30.69 34.30
N ASN A 51 48.28 31.57 33.93
CA ASN A 51 49.53 31.70 34.68
C ASN A 51 49.18 32.04 36.12
N PHE A 52 49.70 31.27 37.07
CA PHE A 52 49.45 31.44 38.49
C PHE A 52 49.83 32.88 38.93
N SER A 53 48.87 33.79 39.01
CA SER A 53 49.04 35.08 39.70
C SER A 53 48.03 35.15 40.83
N THR A 54 48.45 34.81 42.04
CA THR A 54 47.80 35.29 43.26
C THR A 54 48.05 36.79 43.40
N ASP A 55 47.00 37.54 43.73
CA ASP A 55 47.07 38.98 44.02
C ASP A 55 48.24 39.30 44.96
N GLY A 56 49.21 40.07 44.47
CA GLY A 56 50.39 40.51 45.21
C GLY A 56 51.75 40.21 44.55
N SER A 57 51.80 39.47 43.44
CA SER A 57 53.04 39.18 42.71
C SER A 57 53.23 40.12 41.50
N SER A 58 54.24 40.98 41.53
CA SER A 58 54.61 41.87 40.41
C SER A 58 55.42 41.13 39.33
N ILE A 59 54.80 40.17 38.66
CA ILE A 59 55.37 39.54 37.46
C ILE A 59 54.34 39.67 36.33
N THR A 60 54.71 40.41 35.29
CA THR A 60 53.96 40.50 34.03
C THR A 60 53.72 39.11 33.46
N PRO A 61 52.47 38.71 33.19
CA PRO A 61 52.18 37.39 32.63
C PRO A 61 52.66 37.34 31.18
N LEU A 62 53.56 36.41 30.86
CA LEU A 62 53.89 36.10 29.47
C LEU A 62 52.74 35.27 28.86
N PRO A 63 52.25 35.61 27.66
CA PRO A 63 51.20 34.82 27.02
C PRO A 63 51.76 33.45 26.67
N VAL A 64 51.35 32.42 27.41
CA VAL A 64 51.58 31.02 27.05
C VAL A 64 50.78 30.77 25.78
N GLN A 65 51.47 30.67 24.64
CA GLN A 65 50.86 30.49 23.32
C GLN A 65 50.91 29.03 22.87
N SER A 66 51.64 28.16 23.59
CA SER A 66 51.77 26.73 23.28
C SER A 66 51.94 25.87 24.54
N VAL A 67 51.67 24.56 24.41
CA VAL A 67 51.94 23.54 25.46
C VAL A 67 53.43 23.47 25.81
N GLN A 68 54.32 23.83 24.88
CA GLN A 68 55.77 23.83 25.10
C GLN A 68 56.17 24.90 26.12
N ASP A 69 55.50 26.06 26.12
CA ASP A 69 55.74 27.13 27.09
C ASP A 69 55.38 26.70 28.53
N ILE A 70 54.40 25.79 28.67
CA ILE A 70 53.98 25.20 29.96
C ILE A 70 55.02 24.19 30.46
N LEU A 71 55.60 23.39 29.56
CA LEU A 71 56.66 22.44 29.88
C LEU A 71 57.94 23.16 30.35
N ASP A 72 58.30 24.26 29.71
CA ASP A 72 59.46 25.08 30.08
C ASP A 72 59.25 25.75 31.46
N LEU A 73 58.02 26.18 31.79
CA LEU A 73 57.65 26.68 33.13
C LEU A 73 57.71 25.58 34.21
N ARG A 74 57.54 24.30 33.85
CA ARG A 74 57.58 23.16 34.78
C ARG A 74 58.99 22.90 35.30
N GLU A 75 60.01 23.23 34.50
CA GLU A 75 61.43 23.11 34.87
C GLU A 75 61.90 24.23 35.81
N ASP A 76 61.28 25.41 35.74
CA ASP A 76 61.71 26.67 36.39
C ASP A 76 61.07 27.00 37.75
N ILE A 77 60.24 26.10 38.33
CA ILE A 77 59.63 26.30 39.65
C ILE A 77 60.71 26.23 40.75
N ASN A 78 61.31 27.38 41.04
CA ASN A 78 62.34 27.57 42.07
C ASN A 78 61.76 27.58 43.50
N HIS A 79 62.58 27.08 44.45
CA HIS A 79 62.26 26.62 45.81
C HIS A 79 61.86 27.66 46.89
N ASP A 80 61.42 28.89 46.58
CA ASP A 80 61.46 29.98 47.60
C ASP A 80 60.14 30.69 47.94
N ARG A 81 58.96 30.08 47.75
CA ARG A 81 57.66 30.65 48.21
C ARG A 81 56.69 29.59 48.74
N GLU A 82 56.99 29.02 49.91
CA GLU A 82 56.43 27.72 50.30
C GLU A 82 55.14 27.70 51.15
N ILE A 83 54.61 28.79 51.71
CA ILE A 83 53.64 28.62 52.83
C ILE A 83 52.14 28.85 52.49
N ASN A 84 51.77 29.51 51.39
CA ASN A 84 50.34 29.74 51.04
C ASN A 84 49.81 29.00 49.80
N HIS A 85 50.67 28.34 49.02
CA HIS A 85 50.27 27.68 47.76
C HIS A 85 49.80 26.23 47.96
N VAL A 86 50.36 25.53 48.95
CA VAL A 86 50.05 24.11 49.22
C VAL A 86 48.61 23.93 49.67
N GLU A 87 48.08 24.84 50.49
CA GLU A 87 46.70 24.76 51.02
C GLU A 87 45.63 24.98 49.92
N VAL A 88 45.87 25.90 48.99
CA VAL A 88 44.97 26.15 47.84
C VAL A 88 44.98 24.96 46.88
N VAL A 89 46.17 24.43 46.57
CA VAL A 89 46.34 23.22 45.76
C VAL A 89 45.66 22.01 46.42
N ARG A 90 45.78 21.88 47.75
CA ARG A 90 45.11 20.83 48.54
C ARG A 90 43.58 20.91 48.43
N GLN A 91 43.01 22.10 48.56
CA GLN A 91 41.56 22.31 48.42
C GLN A 91 41.03 22.08 46.99
N MET A 92 41.87 22.26 45.96
CA MET A 92 41.49 21.95 44.59
C MET A 92 41.60 20.45 44.30
N LEU A 93 42.66 19.80 44.75
CA LEU A 93 42.86 18.36 44.60
C LEU A 93 41.83 17.53 45.34
N SER A 94 41.42 17.96 46.54
CA SER A 94 40.37 17.27 47.31
C SER A 94 38.99 17.29 46.62
N LYS A 95 38.74 18.25 45.72
CA LYS A 95 37.51 18.29 44.90
C LYS A 95 37.50 17.24 43.79
N VAL A 96 38.68 16.78 43.35
CA VAL A 96 38.80 15.91 42.15
C VAL A 96 39.36 14.53 42.45
N CYS A 97 40.02 14.31 43.59
CA CYS A 97 40.69 13.05 43.93
C CYS A 97 40.33 12.53 45.34
N ILE A 98 40.05 11.23 45.45
CA ILE A 98 39.62 10.56 46.70
C ILE A 98 40.80 10.21 47.60
N ASP A 99 41.89 9.72 47.01
CA ASP A 99 43.12 9.31 47.72
C ASP A 99 43.75 10.47 48.52
N LEU A 100 43.31 11.68 48.16
CA LEU A 100 43.76 12.98 48.62
C LEU A 100 42.62 13.72 49.37
N SER A 101 41.68 12.99 49.98
CA SER A 101 40.62 13.59 50.82
C SER A 101 40.71 13.21 52.29
N ASN A 102 41.40 12.11 52.62
CA ASN A 102 41.33 11.47 53.95
C ASN A 102 42.66 11.38 54.73
N ASP A 103 43.80 11.84 54.18
CA ASP A 103 45.13 11.61 54.77
C ASP A 103 45.63 12.73 55.70
N ASP A 104 46.39 12.36 56.74
CA ASP A 104 47.03 13.26 57.72
C ASP A 104 47.95 14.30 57.04
N ALA A 105 47.83 15.58 57.45
CA ALA A 105 48.53 16.73 56.84
C ALA A 105 50.05 16.57 56.64
N TYR A 106 50.71 15.72 57.45
CA TYR A 106 52.15 15.46 57.37
C TYR A 106 52.56 14.51 56.22
N ASN A 107 51.66 13.64 55.73
CA ASN A 107 51.95 12.73 54.61
C ASN A 107 51.88 13.46 53.25
N TRP A 108 51.07 14.51 53.19
CA TRP A 108 50.75 15.28 52.00
C TRP A 108 51.85 16.15 51.44
N GLU A 109 52.50 16.92 52.31
CA GLU A 109 53.62 17.78 51.94
C GLU A 109 54.76 16.91 51.37
N SER A 110 54.91 15.68 51.91
CA SER A 110 55.84 14.66 51.40
C SER A 110 55.42 14.08 50.04
N THR A 111 54.12 13.89 49.79
CA THR A 111 53.60 13.32 48.53
C THR A 111 53.63 14.34 47.39
N LEU A 112 53.30 15.61 47.68
CA LEU A 112 53.37 16.72 46.72
C LEU A 112 54.82 17.10 46.39
N SER A 113 55.72 17.13 47.39
CA SER A 113 57.15 17.38 47.16
C SER A 113 57.83 16.26 46.36
N LYS A 114 57.41 14.99 46.55
CA LYS A 114 57.90 13.85 45.77
C LYS A 114 57.30 13.78 44.36
N ASN A 115 56.06 14.26 44.16
CA ASN A 115 55.36 14.16 42.89
C ASN A 115 55.24 15.54 42.21
N ARG A 116 56.36 16.01 41.65
CA ARG A 116 56.48 17.28 40.90
C ARG A 116 55.42 17.41 39.78
N LYS A 117 54.98 16.29 39.21
CA LYS A 117 53.96 16.26 38.15
C LYS A 117 52.55 16.59 38.65
N LEU A 118 52.19 16.10 39.83
CA LEU A 118 50.93 16.43 40.50
C LEU A 118 50.88 17.89 40.92
N LEU A 119 51.98 18.41 41.46
CA LEU A 119 52.06 19.82 41.86
C LEU A 119 51.88 20.77 40.67
N SER A 120 52.55 20.49 39.54
CA SER A 120 52.41 21.32 38.34
C SER A 120 50.99 21.30 37.78
N PHE A 121 50.39 20.10 37.68
CA PHE A 121 49.02 19.94 37.17
C PHE A 121 47.99 20.70 38.00
N SER A 122 48.14 20.59 39.32
CA SER A 122 47.22 21.21 40.26
C SER A 122 47.33 22.72 40.29
N ALA A 123 48.52 23.25 39.98
CA ALA A 123 48.75 24.68 39.90
C ALA A 123 48.29 25.26 38.55
N LEU A 124 48.68 24.65 37.43
CA LEU A 124 48.51 25.31 36.12
C LEU A 124 47.19 24.90 35.43
N GLU A 125 46.98 23.61 35.20
CA GLU A 125 45.90 23.10 34.34
C GLU A 125 44.59 22.84 35.09
N LEU A 126 44.64 22.34 36.33
CA LEU A 126 43.45 21.98 37.12
C LEU A 126 42.49 23.16 37.39
N PRO A 127 42.94 24.38 37.75
CA PRO A 127 42.04 25.50 37.97
C PRO A 127 41.26 25.90 36.71
N TRP A 128 41.92 25.82 35.55
CA TRP A 128 41.31 26.08 34.25
C TRP A 128 40.27 25.03 33.89
N LEU A 129 40.60 23.75 34.05
CA LEU A 129 39.67 22.65 33.77
C LEU A 129 38.45 22.68 34.69
N LEU A 130 38.65 22.99 35.99
CA LEU A 130 37.56 23.15 36.95
C LEU A 130 36.65 24.35 36.65
N LYS A 131 37.21 25.41 36.05
CA LYS A 131 36.41 26.53 35.58
C LYS A 131 35.58 26.12 34.36
N LEU A 132 36.20 25.48 33.38
CA LEU A 132 35.51 24.96 32.18
C LEU A 132 34.46 23.88 32.49
N SER A 133 34.62 23.12 33.58
CA SER A 133 33.62 22.13 34.00
C SER A 133 32.41 22.76 34.72
N ASN A 134 32.53 24.01 35.19
CA ASN A 134 31.50 24.73 35.94
C ASN A 134 30.84 25.88 35.15
N ASP A 135 31.46 26.39 34.09
CA ASP A 135 30.93 27.48 33.27
C ASP A 135 29.82 27.00 32.31
N GLU A 136 28.59 27.46 32.51
CA GLU A 136 27.44 27.20 31.62
C GLU A 136 27.45 28.08 30.34
N GLU A 137 28.27 29.14 30.30
CA GLU A 137 28.20 30.20 29.28
C GLU A 137 28.81 29.83 27.91
N HIS A 138 29.69 28.82 27.82
CA HIS A 138 30.40 28.48 26.58
C HIS A 138 29.63 27.56 25.62
N ASP A 139 28.61 26.85 26.09
CA ASP A 139 27.82 25.93 25.27
C ASP A 139 26.59 26.60 24.61
N GLY A 140 26.20 27.80 25.03
CA GLY A 140 24.93 28.45 24.66
C GLY A 140 24.84 29.12 23.29
N LYS A 141 25.93 29.24 22.49
CA LYS A 141 25.91 30.07 21.25
C LYS A 141 26.24 29.38 19.92
N LYS A 142 26.50 28.07 19.87
CA LYS A 142 26.83 27.39 18.58
C LYS A 142 26.08 26.09 18.26
N GLN A 143 25.18 25.60 19.12
CA GLN A 143 24.48 24.33 18.90
C GLN A 143 23.01 24.44 18.44
N SER A 144 22.59 25.59 17.89
CA SER A 144 21.36 25.63 17.07
C SER A 144 21.73 25.46 15.60
N LEU A 145 21.12 24.51 14.91
CA LEU A 145 21.34 24.06 13.53
C LEU A 145 22.36 22.93 13.34
N LYS A 146 21.94 21.69 13.59
CA LYS A 146 21.97 20.59 12.61
C LYS A 146 21.32 19.34 13.20
N THR A 147 20.20 18.95 12.59
CA THR A 147 19.31 17.81 12.93
C THR A 147 19.89 16.46 12.48
N ASP A 148 21.19 16.23 12.66
CA ASP A 148 21.83 14.98 12.23
C ASP A 148 22.52 14.29 13.42
N HIS A 149 21.81 13.33 14.03
CA HIS A 149 22.19 12.65 15.28
C HIS A 149 23.58 11.98 15.21
N ARG A 150 24.03 11.56 14.02
CA ARG A 150 25.36 10.93 13.84
C ARG A 150 26.54 11.89 14.05
N ILE A 151 26.34 13.21 13.85
CA ILE A 151 27.41 14.21 14.00
C ILE A 151 27.64 14.55 15.49
N ARG A 152 26.67 14.26 16.36
CA ARG A 152 26.78 14.57 17.80
C ARG A 152 27.77 13.66 18.55
N ARG A 153 27.99 12.42 18.09
CA ARG A 153 29.00 11.49 18.67
C ARG A 153 30.41 12.05 18.72
N SER A 154 30.73 13.06 17.91
CA SER A 154 32.07 13.65 17.84
C SER A 154 32.22 14.99 18.57
N GLN A 155 31.16 15.52 19.21
CA GLN A 155 31.22 16.82 19.88
C GLN A 155 30.52 16.80 21.24
N PHE A 156 31.17 16.18 22.22
CA PHE A 156 30.88 16.40 23.65
C PHE A 156 30.95 17.91 23.99
N SER A 157 30.10 18.34 24.93
CA SER A 157 30.10 19.71 25.45
C SER A 157 31.44 20.07 26.06
N THR A 158 31.73 21.36 26.16
CA THR A 158 32.99 21.85 26.76
C THR A 158 33.13 21.33 28.19
N LYS A 159 32.01 21.29 28.92
CA LYS A 159 31.89 20.74 30.27
C LYS A 159 32.28 19.25 30.35
N VAL A 160 31.74 18.42 29.45
CA VAL A 160 32.05 16.98 29.41
C VAL A 160 33.52 16.75 29.06
N LYS A 161 34.05 17.50 28.09
CA LYS A 161 35.46 17.39 27.68
C LYS A 161 36.41 17.79 28.80
N ALA A 162 36.16 18.91 29.48
CA ALA A 162 36.98 19.37 30.61
C ALA A 162 36.96 18.37 31.78
N THR A 163 35.78 17.85 32.12
CA THR A 163 35.62 16.84 33.19
C THR A 163 36.34 15.53 32.83
N ASN A 164 36.21 15.07 31.58
CA ASN A 164 36.91 13.88 31.10
C ASN A 164 38.44 14.07 31.08
N CYS A 165 38.92 15.27 30.74
CA CYS A 165 40.34 15.61 30.80
C CYS A 165 40.91 15.52 32.24
N ILE A 166 40.16 15.99 33.25
CA ILE A 166 40.57 15.85 34.66
C ILE A 166 40.63 14.37 35.05
N ILE A 167 39.58 13.60 34.78
CA ILE A 167 39.51 12.17 35.12
C ILE A 167 40.62 11.37 34.41
N HIS A 168 40.85 11.66 33.13
CA HIS A 168 41.88 11.00 32.34
C HIS A 168 43.29 11.29 32.88
N TRP A 169 43.58 12.54 33.25
CA TRP A 169 44.86 12.90 33.87
C TRP A 169 45.07 12.14 35.19
N LEU A 170 44.05 12.10 36.05
CA LEU A 170 44.11 11.37 37.33
C LEU A 170 44.38 9.87 37.11
N ALA A 171 43.62 9.24 36.22
CA ALA A 171 43.75 7.81 35.93
C ALA A 171 45.13 7.43 35.36
N VAL A 172 45.68 8.25 34.44
CA VAL A 172 47.01 8.05 33.85
C VAL A 172 48.12 8.13 34.90
N ASN A 173 47.95 8.98 35.91
CA ASN A 173 48.92 9.19 36.98
C ASN A 173 48.64 8.32 38.23
N GLY A 174 47.69 7.38 38.16
CA GLY A 174 47.41 6.44 39.24
C GLY A 174 46.59 6.99 40.41
N PHE A 175 45.87 8.11 40.21
CA PHE A 175 44.98 8.71 41.20
C PHE A 175 43.52 8.36 40.94
N SER A 176 42.76 8.09 42.01
CA SER A 176 41.33 7.79 41.93
C SER A 176 40.49 9.08 41.89
N PRO A 177 39.62 9.27 40.87
CA PRO A 177 38.77 10.45 40.78
C PRO A 177 37.67 10.44 41.86
N ASN A 178 37.23 11.63 42.28
CA ASN A 178 36.09 11.79 43.19
C ASN A 178 34.78 11.33 42.54
N ASP A 179 33.94 10.62 43.30
CA ASP A 179 32.59 10.20 42.89
C ASP A 179 31.76 11.39 42.41
N ASP A 180 31.89 12.58 43.02
CA ASP A 180 31.20 13.80 42.57
C ASP A 180 31.55 14.18 41.12
N LEU A 181 32.82 13.99 40.75
CA LEU A 181 33.32 14.27 39.40
C LEU A 181 32.79 13.23 38.40
N VAL A 182 32.79 11.95 38.79
CA VAL A 182 32.25 10.84 37.98
C VAL A 182 30.73 10.98 37.79
N MET A 183 30.00 11.35 38.83
CA MET A 183 28.56 11.63 38.78
C MET A 183 28.25 12.81 37.87
N SER A 184 29.02 13.90 37.97
CA SER A 184 28.82 15.08 37.12
C SER A 184 29.02 14.77 35.62
N LEU A 185 29.98 13.91 35.30
CA LEU A 185 30.24 13.44 33.95
C LEU A 185 29.08 12.59 33.43
N ALA A 186 28.65 11.58 34.20
CA ALA A 186 27.55 10.70 33.82
C ALA A 186 26.24 11.47 33.62
N LYS A 187 25.93 12.41 34.52
CA LYS A 187 24.73 13.26 34.42
C LYS A 187 24.74 14.12 33.15
N SER A 188 25.90 14.67 32.78
CA SER A 188 26.05 15.49 31.58
C SER A 188 25.98 14.66 30.28
N VAL A 189 26.27 13.36 30.35
CA VAL A 189 26.14 12.42 29.22
C VAL A 189 24.69 11.95 29.05
N ILE A 190 23.96 11.76 30.14
CA ILE A 190 22.56 11.27 30.15
C ILE A 190 21.54 12.42 29.93
N GLU A 191 21.99 13.68 29.92
CA GLU A 191 21.15 14.87 29.76
C GLU A 191 20.50 14.95 28.36
N PRO A 192 19.16 15.18 28.25
CA PRO A 192 18.47 15.15 26.97
C PRO A 192 18.98 16.17 25.94
N PRO A 193 18.86 15.89 24.62
CA PRO A 193 18.36 14.65 24.02
C PRO A 193 19.43 13.55 24.04
N VAL A 194 19.07 12.28 24.21
CA VAL A 194 20.02 11.14 24.31
C VAL A 194 19.46 9.92 23.61
N ASP A 195 20.33 9.10 23.02
CA ASP A 195 19.97 7.80 22.44
C ASP A 195 20.30 6.62 23.37
N GLU A 196 19.98 5.39 22.95
CA GLU A 196 20.27 4.18 23.74
C GLU A 196 21.77 3.97 24.01
N GLU A 197 22.64 4.36 23.06
CA GLU A 197 24.08 4.23 23.24
C GLU A 197 24.62 5.24 24.27
N ASP A 198 24.06 6.46 24.30
CA ASP A 198 24.39 7.48 25.30
C ASP A 198 24.00 7.03 26.71
N TYR A 199 22.84 6.35 26.88
CA TYR A 199 22.44 5.77 28.16
C TYR A 199 23.39 4.66 28.63
N ILE A 200 23.82 3.78 27.71
CA ILE A 200 24.80 2.72 27.98
C ILE A 200 26.15 3.33 28.37
N PHE A 201 26.59 4.36 27.65
CA PHE A 201 27.84 5.07 27.93
C PHE A 201 27.81 5.77 29.29
N GLY A 202 26.71 6.47 29.60
CA GLY A 202 26.46 7.06 30.91
C GLY A 202 26.52 6.05 32.05
N CYS A 203 25.89 4.88 31.87
CA CYS A 203 25.94 3.82 32.88
C CYS A 203 27.31 3.19 33.03
N SER A 204 28.07 3.08 31.94
CA SER A 204 29.46 2.63 31.97
C SER A 204 30.36 3.56 32.80
N ILE A 205 30.06 4.86 32.82
CA ILE A 205 30.72 5.85 33.68
C ILE A 205 30.33 5.62 35.14
N LEU A 206 29.03 5.46 35.43
CA LEU A 206 28.50 5.24 36.78
C LEU A 206 29.01 3.95 37.44
N LEU A 207 29.48 2.95 36.67
CA LEU A 207 30.09 1.73 37.22
C LEU A 207 31.41 1.99 37.98
N ASN A 208 32.03 3.15 37.77
CA ASN A 208 33.29 3.53 38.43
C ASN A 208 33.07 4.22 39.78
N LEU A 209 31.82 4.45 40.19
CA LEU A 209 31.50 5.00 41.51
C LEU A 209 31.91 4.03 42.63
N ILE A 210 32.43 4.58 43.72
CA ILE A 210 32.69 3.81 44.94
C ILE A 210 31.37 3.39 45.57
N ASP A 211 30.44 4.35 45.73
CA ASP A 211 29.07 4.08 46.17
C ASP A 211 28.10 3.97 44.98
N PRO A 212 27.66 2.77 44.63
CA PRO A 212 26.79 2.54 43.49
C PRO A 212 25.33 2.94 43.72
N PHE A 213 24.89 3.16 44.97
CA PHE A 213 23.53 3.63 45.25
C PHE A 213 23.33 5.06 44.72
N ASN A 214 24.40 5.86 44.69
CA ASN A 214 24.38 7.17 44.06
C ASN A 214 24.16 7.10 42.55
N GLY A 215 24.68 6.06 41.88
CA GLY A 215 24.42 5.82 40.46
C GLY A 215 22.95 5.50 40.17
N VAL A 216 22.31 4.68 41.00
CA VAL A 216 20.87 4.38 40.88
C VAL A 216 20.05 5.66 41.02
N LYS A 217 20.35 6.48 42.03
CA LYS A 217 19.64 7.76 42.27
C LYS A 217 19.68 8.72 41.08
N ILE A 218 20.81 8.81 40.38
CA ILE A 218 20.94 9.65 39.18
C ILE A 218 20.01 9.16 38.06
N ILE A 219 19.97 7.84 37.84
CA ILE A 219 19.10 7.25 36.82
C ILE A 219 17.63 7.46 37.18
N GLU A 220 17.25 7.33 38.46
CA GLU A 220 15.89 7.61 38.91
C GLU A 220 15.49 9.09 38.74
N GLU A 221 16.38 10.03 39.06
CA GLU A 221 16.14 11.47 38.88
C GLU A 221 15.97 11.83 37.41
N GLU A 222 16.77 11.23 36.53
CA GLU A 222 16.65 11.44 35.09
C GLU A 222 15.39 10.79 34.50
N LEU A 223 15.00 9.60 34.96
CA LEU A 223 13.74 8.94 34.57
C LEU A 223 12.52 9.81 34.91
N LYS A 224 12.50 10.42 36.10
CA LYS A 224 11.40 11.29 36.57
C LYS A 224 11.20 12.54 35.71
N LYS A 225 12.23 12.99 34.97
CA LYS A 225 12.16 14.16 34.09
C LYS A 225 11.61 13.84 32.70
N ARG A 226 11.50 12.55 32.32
CA ARG A 226 11.10 12.16 30.96
C ARG A 226 9.58 12.03 30.83
N GLU A 227 9.08 12.44 29.67
CA GLU A 227 7.66 12.32 29.32
C GLU A 227 7.40 11.28 28.22
N CYS A 228 8.37 11.06 27.32
CA CYS A 228 8.23 10.16 26.17
C CYS A 228 8.32 8.68 26.57
N PHE A 229 7.39 7.83 26.10
CA PHE A 229 7.38 6.38 26.38
C PHE A 229 8.70 5.71 26.00
N GLN A 230 9.24 6.03 24.82
CA GLN A 230 10.45 5.38 24.31
C GLN A 230 11.67 5.74 25.16
N GLU A 231 11.80 7.00 25.57
CA GLU A 231 12.88 7.45 26.47
C GLU A 231 12.76 6.81 27.86
N ILE A 232 11.55 6.76 28.42
CA ILE A 232 11.26 6.11 29.71
C ILE A 232 11.60 4.62 29.63
N SER A 233 11.21 3.92 28.57
CA SER A 233 11.52 2.50 28.40
C SER A 233 13.02 2.26 28.29
N SER A 234 13.75 3.06 27.50
CA SER A 234 15.20 2.88 27.32
C SER A 234 15.98 3.15 28.61
N ILE A 235 15.71 4.27 29.30
CA ILE A 235 16.41 4.60 30.55
C ILE A 235 16.02 3.64 31.70
N MET A 236 14.78 3.16 31.73
CA MET A 236 14.32 2.17 32.71
C MET A 236 15.02 0.83 32.53
N ASN A 237 15.12 0.34 31.28
CA ASN A 237 15.85 -0.90 30.98
C ASN A 237 17.31 -0.79 31.43
N VAL A 238 17.96 0.33 31.07
CA VAL A 238 19.35 0.59 31.44
C VAL A 238 19.53 0.70 32.96
N GLY A 239 18.60 1.35 33.66
CA GLY A 239 18.61 1.47 35.13
C GLY A 239 18.44 0.14 35.86
N MET A 240 17.55 -0.73 35.36
CA MET A 240 17.40 -2.09 35.88
C MET A 240 18.69 -2.90 35.69
N THR A 241 19.29 -2.86 34.49
CA THR A 241 20.57 -3.54 34.21
C THR A 241 21.69 -3.03 35.12
N TYR A 242 21.80 -1.71 35.32
CA TYR A 242 22.78 -1.11 36.23
C TYR A 242 22.57 -1.57 37.68
N GLY A 243 21.32 -1.60 38.15
CA GLY A 243 20.96 -2.09 39.49
C GLY A 243 21.34 -3.55 39.71
N SER A 244 21.03 -4.43 38.75
CA SER A 244 21.36 -5.87 38.81
C SER A 244 22.87 -6.13 38.77
N LEU A 245 23.62 -5.40 37.93
CA LEU A 245 25.08 -5.54 37.86
C LEU A 245 25.75 -5.17 39.18
N ASN A 246 25.16 -4.22 39.90
CA ASN A 246 25.71 -3.79 41.17
C ASN A 246 25.34 -4.71 42.35
N SER A 247 24.17 -5.35 42.34
CA SER A 247 23.84 -6.38 43.35
C SER A 247 24.70 -7.64 43.20
N LEU A 248 25.22 -7.91 42.00
CA LEU A 248 26.17 -8.99 41.68
C LEU A 248 27.63 -8.68 42.06
N LYS A 249 27.92 -7.61 42.81
CA LYS A 249 29.28 -7.22 43.27
C LYS A 249 30.10 -8.35 43.93
N LYS A 250 29.46 -9.44 44.36
CA LYS A 250 30.12 -10.64 44.90
C LYS A 250 30.86 -11.48 43.85
N GLU A 251 30.47 -11.44 42.57
CA GLU A 251 31.05 -12.27 41.50
C GLU A 251 32.02 -11.52 40.57
N CYS A 252 31.99 -10.18 40.55
CA CYS A 252 32.88 -9.34 39.74
C CYS A 252 33.66 -8.34 40.61
N SER A 253 34.93 -8.64 40.90
CA SER A 253 35.75 -7.84 41.82
C SER A 253 36.36 -6.60 41.16
N THR A 254 36.59 -6.59 39.84
CA THR A 254 37.24 -5.45 39.15
C THR A 254 36.24 -4.58 38.35
N PRO A 255 36.48 -3.25 38.25
CA PRO A 255 35.68 -2.36 37.40
C PRO A 255 35.70 -2.72 35.90
N GLU A 256 36.76 -3.38 35.44
CA GLU A 256 36.89 -3.85 34.05
C GLU A 256 35.97 -5.04 33.76
N GLN A 257 35.91 -6.02 34.68
CA GLN A 257 34.96 -7.15 34.58
C GLN A 257 33.52 -6.65 34.57
N ARG A 258 33.18 -5.66 35.42
CA ARG A 258 31.85 -5.03 35.45
C ARG A 258 31.50 -4.34 34.14
N ARG A 259 32.45 -3.64 33.51
CA ARG A 259 32.24 -2.97 32.21
C ARG A 259 32.03 -3.96 31.06
N ASN A 260 32.81 -5.04 31.01
CA ASN A 260 32.65 -6.06 29.97
C ASN A 260 31.32 -6.82 30.11
N LEU A 261 30.92 -7.16 31.34
CA LEU A 261 29.62 -7.79 31.61
C LEU A 261 28.44 -6.88 31.26
N LEU A 262 28.58 -5.56 31.49
CA LEU A 262 27.57 -4.58 31.09
C LEU A 262 27.41 -4.55 29.56
N LEU A 263 28.51 -4.49 28.81
CA LEU A 263 28.48 -4.51 27.35
C LEU A 263 27.89 -5.82 26.81
N GLU A 264 28.25 -6.96 27.39
CA GLU A 264 27.70 -8.27 27.02
C GLU A 264 26.18 -8.34 27.23
N LYS A 265 25.69 -7.93 28.41
CA LYS A 265 24.25 -7.88 28.72
C LYS A 265 23.45 -6.91 27.84
N PHE A 266 24.05 -5.82 27.38
CA PHE A 266 23.40 -4.91 26.43
C PHE A 266 23.44 -5.40 24.97
N HIS A 267 24.43 -6.22 24.60
CA HIS A 267 24.55 -6.79 23.25
C HIS A 267 23.67 -8.03 23.03
N GLU A 268 23.38 -8.79 24.08
CA GLU A 268 22.34 -9.82 24.07
C GLU A 268 20.96 -9.16 23.96
N LYS A 269 20.48 -8.97 22.72
CA LYS A 269 19.16 -8.39 22.44
C LYS A 269 18.07 -9.04 23.32
N PHE A 270 17.45 -8.22 24.16
CA PHE A 270 16.39 -8.58 25.11
C PHE A 270 15.13 -9.14 24.42
N THR A 271 15.10 -10.43 24.11
CA THR A 271 13.85 -11.18 23.99
C THR A 271 13.38 -11.52 25.41
N SER A 272 12.42 -10.73 25.91
CA SER A 272 11.69 -10.90 27.18
C SER A 272 12.54 -11.09 28.44
N ILE A 273 12.54 -10.05 29.29
CA ILE A 273 13.10 -10.11 30.64
C ILE A 273 12.19 -11.00 31.50
N ASP A 274 12.70 -12.17 31.90
CA ASP A 274 12.03 -13.12 32.80
C ASP A 274 11.83 -12.50 34.20
N SER A 275 10.74 -12.88 34.87
CA SER A 275 10.40 -12.42 36.23
C SER A 275 11.48 -12.72 37.26
N ASP A 276 12.28 -13.76 36.99
CA ASP A 276 13.20 -14.35 37.96
C ASP A 276 14.49 -13.52 38.15
N GLU A 277 14.80 -12.59 37.23
CA GLU A 277 15.92 -11.65 37.39
C GLU A 277 15.57 -10.44 38.29
N LEU A 278 14.27 -10.16 38.50
CA LEU A 278 13.82 -9.03 39.31
C LEU A 278 14.05 -9.26 40.82
N ASP A 279 14.10 -10.53 41.24
CA ASP A 279 14.26 -10.95 42.63
C ASP A 279 15.72 -10.83 43.12
N GLN A 280 16.68 -10.58 42.23
CA GLN A 280 18.10 -10.40 42.56
C GLN A 280 18.51 -8.93 42.81
N ILE A 281 17.57 -8.00 42.67
CA ILE A 281 17.77 -6.56 42.93
C ILE A 281 17.38 -6.27 44.38
N ASP A 282 18.16 -5.45 45.08
CA ASP A 282 17.90 -4.99 46.45
C ASP A 282 16.42 -4.56 46.66
N GLU A 283 15.82 -4.91 47.80
CA GLU A 283 14.37 -4.91 48.05
C GLU A 283 13.74 -3.52 47.80
N ALA A 284 14.47 -2.45 48.13
CA ALA A 284 14.06 -1.07 47.88
C ALA A 284 14.07 -0.71 46.38
N ASN A 285 15.13 -1.06 45.65
CA ASN A 285 15.26 -0.79 44.21
C ASN A 285 14.24 -1.62 43.40
N ALA A 286 13.96 -2.85 43.84
CA ALA A 286 12.96 -3.71 43.21
C ALA A 286 11.53 -3.12 43.30
N THR A 287 11.20 -2.34 44.33
CA THR A 287 9.87 -1.69 44.44
C THR A 287 9.72 -0.51 43.49
N PHE A 288 10.74 0.35 43.36
CA PHE A 288 10.73 1.47 42.43
C PHE A 288 10.58 1.02 40.98
N TRP A 289 11.38 0.04 40.55
CA TRP A 289 11.31 -0.49 39.19
C TRP A 289 10.01 -1.25 38.91
N ARG A 290 9.44 -1.96 39.90
CA ARG A 290 8.09 -2.55 39.77
C ARG A 290 7.01 -1.49 39.58
N GLU A 291 7.01 -0.42 40.36
CA GLU A 291 6.04 0.67 40.21
C GLU A 291 6.14 1.33 38.83
N TRP A 292 7.36 1.61 38.37
CA TRP A 292 7.57 2.18 37.03
C TRP A 292 7.23 1.22 35.90
N LYS A 293 7.42 -0.09 36.08
CA LYS A 293 6.95 -1.11 35.13
C LYS A 293 5.44 -1.06 34.96
N THR A 294 4.70 -1.01 36.08
CA THR A 294 3.23 -0.88 36.06
C THR A 294 2.82 0.44 35.40
N LYS A 295 3.46 1.58 35.73
CA LYS A 295 3.19 2.87 35.06
C LYS A 295 3.50 2.84 33.56
N LEU A 296 4.54 2.13 33.15
CA LEU A 296 4.93 1.99 31.74
C LEU A 296 3.89 1.15 30.98
N GLU A 297 3.41 0.05 31.57
CA GLU A 297 2.33 -0.77 31.02
C GLU A 297 1.02 0.02 30.90
N GLU A 298 0.66 0.80 31.93
CA GLU A 298 -0.50 1.70 31.89
C GLU A 298 -0.38 2.75 30.78
N ARG A 299 0.79 3.38 30.64
CA ARG A 299 1.04 4.33 29.54
C ARG A 299 0.98 3.67 28.18
N ARG A 300 1.54 2.46 28.02
CA ARG A 300 1.46 1.69 26.79
C ARG A 300 0.02 1.43 26.39
N LEU A 301 -0.81 1.00 27.34
CA LEU A 301 -2.25 0.77 27.12
C LEU A 301 -2.98 2.08 26.79
N ALA A 302 -2.65 3.19 27.46
CA ALA A 302 -3.24 4.49 27.19
C ALA A 302 -2.89 5.04 25.80
N ASP A 303 -1.64 4.87 25.36
CA ASP A 303 -1.18 5.28 24.02
C ASP A 303 -1.79 4.39 22.94
N GLN A 304 -1.86 3.07 23.16
CA GLN A 304 -2.58 2.14 22.29
C GLN A 304 -4.07 2.49 22.19
N ALA A 305 -4.72 2.81 23.30
CA ALA A 305 -6.11 3.26 23.33
C ALA A 305 -6.30 4.59 22.59
N ARG A 306 -5.34 5.52 22.69
CA ARG A 306 -5.38 6.80 21.96
C ARG A 306 -5.23 6.59 20.45
N MET A 307 -4.28 5.76 20.01
CA MET A 307 -4.12 5.38 18.60
C MET A 307 -5.38 4.69 18.07
N LEU A 308 -5.91 3.72 18.80
CA LEU A 308 -7.13 3.01 18.40
C LEU A 308 -8.33 3.97 18.29
N LYS A 309 -8.50 4.92 19.22
CA LYS A 309 -9.57 5.95 19.13
C LYS A 309 -9.39 6.90 17.94
N GLN A 310 -8.16 7.19 17.53
CA GLN A 310 -7.89 8.01 16.34
C GLN A 310 -8.25 7.26 15.06
N MET A 311 -7.95 5.95 14.99
CA MET A 311 -8.24 5.13 13.80
C MET A 311 -9.70 4.68 13.73
N LEU A 312 -10.30 4.36 14.88
CA LEU A 312 -11.66 3.82 15.02
C LEU A 312 -12.46 4.70 16.00
N PRO A 313 -13.18 5.72 15.51
CA PRO A 313 -13.98 6.60 16.37
C PRO A 313 -15.13 5.83 17.03
N GLY A 314 -15.31 6.00 18.34
CA GLY A 314 -16.47 5.46 19.06
C GLY A 314 -16.33 4.03 19.60
N ILE A 315 -15.13 3.44 19.55
CA ILE A 315 -14.88 2.10 20.10
C ILE A 315 -14.78 2.12 21.64
N ASP A 316 -15.16 1.01 22.25
CA ASP A 316 -14.80 0.70 23.63
C ASP A 316 -13.38 0.15 23.66
N THR A 317 -12.40 1.03 23.88
CA THR A 317 -10.98 0.67 23.97
C THR A 317 -10.69 -0.34 25.07
N SER A 318 -11.47 -0.35 26.15
CA SER A 318 -11.24 -1.28 27.27
C SER A 318 -11.58 -2.71 26.88
N ARG A 319 -12.73 -2.89 26.20
CA ARG A 319 -13.17 -4.18 25.66
C ARG A 319 -12.37 -4.62 24.44
N PHE A 320 -11.87 -3.68 23.65
CA PHE A 320 -11.00 -4.00 22.51
C PHE A 320 -9.65 -4.53 22.99
N LEU A 321 -9.03 -3.87 23.98
CA LEU A 321 -7.74 -4.29 24.55
C LEU A 321 -7.85 -5.53 25.44
N SER A 322 -9.05 -5.90 25.89
CA SER A 322 -9.27 -7.16 26.63
C SER A 322 -9.22 -8.41 25.76
N GLY A 323 -9.09 -8.28 24.43
CA GLY A 323 -8.96 -9.42 23.51
C GLY A 323 -10.28 -10.13 23.19
N ASP A 324 -11.43 -9.47 23.35
CA ASP A 324 -12.72 -10.03 22.93
C ASP A 324 -12.76 -10.16 21.39
N VAL A 325 -12.40 -11.34 20.88
CA VAL A 325 -12.26 -11.62 19.44
C VAL A 325 -13.55 -11.30 18.67
N ASN A 326 -14.72 -11.54 19.25
CA ASN A 326 -16.00 -11.26 18.58
C ASN A 326 -16.24 -9.75 18.48
N TYR A 327 -15.95 -9.00 19.54
CA TYR A 327 -16.05 -7.54 19.51
C TYR A 327 -15.04 -6.93 18.53
N ILE A 328 -13.78 -7.37 18.57
CA ILE A 328 -12.72 -6.91 17.67
C ILE A 328 -13.11 -7.18 16.21
N LYS A 329 -13.59 -8.40 15.91
CA LYS A 329 -14.08 -8.77 14.57
C LYS A 329 -15.19 -7.85 14.09
N ASN A 330 -16.21 -7.61 14.92
CA ASN A 330 -17.34 -6.74 14.55
C ASN A 330 -16.92 -5.28 14.33
N VAL A 331 -16.03 -4.74 15.16
CA VAL A 331 -15.51 -3.38 15.01
C VAL A 331 -14.69 -3.25 13.73
N VAL A 332 -13.76 -4.18 13.47
CA VAL A 332 -12.93 -4.17 12.27
C VAL A 332 -13.80 -4.34 11.00
N PHE A 333 -14.80 -5.21 11.05
CA PHE A 333 -15.72 -5.39 9.92
C PHE A 333 -16.59 -4.16 9.71
N SER A 334 -17.11 -3.53 10.76
CA SER A 334 -17.84 -2.26 10.62
C SER A 334 -16.97 -1.14 10.06
N PHE A 335 -15.68 -1.13 10.39
CA PHE A 335 -14.72 -0.17 9.83
C PHE A 335 -14.52 -0.40 8.33
N ILE A 336 -14.36 -1.66 7.91
CA ILE A 336 -14.24 -2.05 6.50
C ILE A 336 -15.55 -1.79 5.74
N ASP A 337 -16.70 -2.08 6.34
CA ASP A 337 -18.02 -1.88 5.73
C ASP A 337 -18.27 -0.40 5.38
N SER A 338 -17.61 0.53 6.08
CA SER A 338 -17.67 1.96 5.74
C SER A 338 -17.12 2.29 4.33
N VAL A 339 -16.27 1.42 3.76
CA VAL A 339 -15.72 1.51 2.40
C VAL A 339 -16.81 1.34 1.34
N LYS A 340 -17.92 0.68 1.70
CA LYS A 340 -19.08 0.52 0.81
C LYS A 340 -19.71 1.86 0.46
N LEU A 341 -19.72 2.81 1.40
CA LEU A 341 -20.37 4.12 1.26
C LEU A 341 -19.39 5.22 0.86
N GLU A 342 -18.13 5.14 1.29
CA GLU A 342 -17.14 6.20 1.06
C GLU A 342 -15.80 5.59 0.61
N LYS A 343 -15.16 6.22 -0.38
CA LYS A 343 -13.83 5.80 -0.84
C LYS A 343 -12.78 6.13 0.22
N LYS A 344 -12.34 5.12 0.97
CA LYS A 344 -11.34 5.22 2.05
C LYS A 344 -10.20 4.22 1.83
N HIS A 345 -8.96 4.71 1.83
CA HIS A 345 -7.75 3.89 1.73
C HIS A 345 -7.36 3.37 3.12
N ILE A 346 -8.12 2.38 3.62
CA ILE A 346 -7.99 1.86 5.00
C ILE A 346 -7.50 0.41 5.05
N LEU A 347 -7.18 -0.20 3.90
CA LEU A 347 -6.86 -1.63 3.84
C LEU A 347 -5.60 -1.95 4.64
N LYS A 348 -4.57 -1.11 4.52
CA LYS A 348 -3.28 -1.31 5.22
C LYS A 348 -3.45 -1.21 6.73
N GLU A 349 -4.21 -0.22 7.19
CA GLU A 349 -4.53 -0.02 8.60
C GLU A 349 -5.37 -1.19 9.13
N ALA A 350 -6.40 -1.62 8.38
CA ALA A 350 -7.25 -2.75 8.78
C ALA A 350 -6.46 -4.05 8.89
N VAL A 351 -5.55 -4.34 7.95
CA VAL A 351 -4.66 -5.51 8.00
C VAL A 351 -3.70 -5.40 9.19
N LYS A 352 -3.10 -4.23 9.44
CA LYS A 352 -2.21 -4.02 10.60
C LYS A 352 -2.94 -4.23 11.93
N ILE A 353 -4.17 -3.74 12.07
CA ILE A 353 -5.01 -3.99 13.25
C ILE A 353 -5.29 -5.48 13.36
N ALA A 354 -5.67 -6.15 12.27
CA ALA A 354 -5.96 -7.56 12.28
C ALA A 354 -4.77 -8.41 12.76
N GLU A 355 -3.56 -8.07 12.29
CA GLU A 355 -2.32 -8.72 12.70
C GLU A 355 -1.99 -8.50 14.17
N THR A 356 -2.19 -7.28 14.66
CA THR A 356 -1.88 -6.91 16.05
C THR A 356 -2.80 -7.62 17.05
N TYR A 357 -4.05 -7.88 16.66
CA TYR A 357 -5.09 -8.40 17.55
C TYR A 357 -5.57 -9.83 17.19
N GLY A 358 -4.82 -10.55 16.35
CA GLY A 358 -5.02 -11.98 16.12
C GLY A 358 -6.19 -12.35 15.18
N LEU A 359 -6.66 -11.43 14.35
CA LEU A 359 -7.63 -11.71 13.29
C LEU A 359 -6.95 -12.30 12.05
N ARG A 360 -7.64 -13.19 11.35
CA ARG A 360 -7.11 -13.77 10.11
C ARG A 360 -7.05 -12.72 9.00
N ARG A 361 -5.84 -12.50 8.47
CA ARG A 361 -5.59 -11.57 7.35
C ARG A 361 -6.52 -11.84 6.15
N THR A 362 -6.76 -13.11 5.82
CA THR A 362 -7.62 -13.51 4.70
C THR A 362 -9.07 -13.06 4.87
N GLU A 363 -9.65 -13.18 6.06
CA GLU A 363 -11.04 -12.77 6.31
C GLU A 363 -11.23 -11.26 6.13
N VAL A 364 -10.25 -10.47 6.59
CA VAL A 364 -10.24 -9.01 6.47
C VAL A 364 -10.11 -8.57 5.02
N LEU A 365 -9.21 -9.20 4.26
CA LEU A 365 -9.01 -8.92 2.84
C LEU A 365 -10.25 -9.27 2.01
N LEU A 366 -10.88 -10.42 2.26
CA LEU A 366 -12.10 -10.83 1.57
C LEU A 366 -13.28 -9.91 1.88
N ARG A 367 -13.44 -9.50 3.15
CA ARG A 367 -14.49 -8.53 3.54
C ARG A 367 -14.28 -7.19 2.84
N PHE A 368 -13.04 -6.69 2.82
CA PHE A 368 -12.73 -5.44 2.12
C PHE A 368 -12.99 -5.52 0.61
N LEU A 369 -12.55 -6.61 -0.03
CA LEU A 369 -12.79 -6.84 -1.44
C LEU A 369 -14.30 -6.89 -1.74
N GLY A 370 -15.08 -7.61 -0.94
CA GLY A 370 -16.53 -7.67 -1.07
C GLY A 370 -17.20 -6.30 -0.96
N CYS A 371 -16.88 -5.53 0.08
CA CYS A 371 -17.41 -4.17 0.26
C CYS A 371 -17.03 -3.24 -0.90
N SER A 372 -15.79 -3.33 -1.39
CA SER A 372 -15.29 -2.49 -2.48
C SER A 372 -15.93 -2.84 -3.82
N LEU A 373 -16.19 -4.13 -4.08
CA LEU A 373 -16.85 -4.60 -5.30
C LEU A 373 -18.32 -4.15 -5.37
N VAL A 374 -19.02 -4.12 -4.24
CA VAL A 374 -20.41 -3.67 -4.17
C VAL A 374 -20.53 -2.14 -4.21
N SER A 375 -19.50 -1.41 -3.77
CA SER A 375 -19.54 0.04 -3.71
C SER A 375 -19.63 0.70 -5.10
N GLU A 376 -20.44 1.76 -5.18
CA GLU A 376 -20.49 2.67 -6.34
C GLU A 376 -19.33 3.67 -6.37
N CYS A 377 -18.71 3.95 -5.22
CA CYS A 377 -17.62 4.94 -5.11
C CYS A 377 -16.26 4.41 -5.60
N TRP A 378 -16.16 3.09 -5.81
CA TRP A 378 -14.94 2.42 -6.22
C TRP A 378 -15.01 2.00 -7.68
N ASP A 379 -14.13 2.51 -8.54
CA ASP A 379 -13.93 1.91 -9.86
C ASP A 379 -13.05 0.65 -9.79
N ASN A 380 -13.09 -0.17 -10.83
CA ASN A 380 -12.33 -1.44 -10.89
C ASN A 380 -10.80 -1.23 -10.79
N ASN A 381 -10.27 -0.10 -11.28
CA ASN A 381 -8.84 0.19 -11.28
C ASN A 381 -8.33 0.58 -9.89
N ASN A 382 -9.15 1.34 -9.14
CA ASN A 382 -8.89 1.74 -7.77
C ASN A 382 -8.88 0.53 -6.83
N ILE A 383 -9.79 -0.43 -7.05
CA ILE A 383 -9.77 -1.68 -6.28
C ILE A 383 -8.48 -2.44 -6.55
N LEU A 384 -8.10 -2.58 -7.81
CA LEU A 384 -6.88 -3.29 -8.21
C LEU A 384 -5.61 -2.65 -7.63
N SER A 385 -5.54 -1.32 -7.61
CA SER A 385 -4.38 -0.62 -7.05
C SER A 385 -4.29 -0.79 -5.53
N GLU A 386 -5.42 -0.71 -4.83
CA GLU A 386 -5.49 -0.89 -3.37
C GLU A 386 -5.09 -2.31 -2.93
N ILE A 387 -5.56 -3.34 -3.65
CA ILE A 387 -5.27 -4.75 -3.30
C ILE A 387 -3.94 -5.27 -3.84
N SER A 388 -3.19 -4.45 -4.59
CA SER A 388 -1.99 -4.89 -5.32
C SER A 388 -0.93 -5.55 -4.42
N GLU A 389 -0.73 -5.02 -3.22
CA GLU A 389 0.23 -5.53 -2.21
C GLU A 389 -0.23 -6.88 -1.60
N PHE A 390 -1.53 -7.16 -1.61
CA PHE A 390 -2.13 -8.34 -0.99
C PHE A 390 -2.63 -9.39 -1.99
N ARG A 391 -2.33 -9.21 -3.28
CA ARG A 391 -2.84 -10.02 -4.37
C ARG A 391 -2.59 -11.52 -4.17
N ASP A 392 -1.38 -11.89 -3.75
CA ASP A 392 -1.00 -13.30 -3.57
C ASP A 392 -1.80 -13.99 -2.44
N ILE A 393 -2.13 -13.23 -1.39
CA ILE A 393 -2.94 -13.73 -0.27
C ILE A 393 -4.40 -13.92 -0.74
N ILE A 394 -4.93 -13.01 -1.55
CA ILE A 394 -6.29 -13.13 -2.10
C ILE A 394 -6.37 -14.32 -3.07
N VAL A 395 -5.37 -14.48 -3.94
CA VAL A 395 -5.30 -15.58 -4.91
C VAL A 395 -5.17 -16.94 -4.21
N SER A 396 -4.34 -17.05 -3.16
CA SER A 396 -4.26 -18.29 -2.37
C SER A 396 -5.57 -18.64 -1.66
N SER A 397 -6.47 -17.67 -1.48
CA SER A 397 -7.82 -17.84 -0.95
C SER A 397 -8.90 -17.89 -2.05
N ALA A 398 -8.59 -18.39 -3.25
CA ALA A 398 -9.51 -18.43 -4.40
C ALA A 398 -10.90 -19.01 -4.08
N LYS A 399 -10.99 -20.08 -3.26
CA LYS A 399 -12.28 -20.63 -2.82
C LYS A 399 -13.10 -19.61 -2.02
N GLY A 400 -12.47 -18.93 -1.06
CA GLY A 400 -13.11 -17.89 -0.27
C GLY A 400 -13.54 -16.67 -1.10
N VAL A 401 -12.82 -16.35 -2.18
CA VAL A 401 -13.22 -15.30 -3.13
C VAL A 401 -14.49 -15.72 -3.87
N ILE A 402 -14.56 -16.97 -4.35
CA ILE A 402 -15.77 -17.49 -5.03
C ILE A 402 -16.96 -17.47 -4.07
N ASP A 403 -16.82 -18.02 -2.86
CA ASP A 403 -17.90 -18.09 -1.87
C ASP A 403 -18.43 -16.68 -1.50
N MET A 404 -17.52 -15.71 -1.35
CA MET A 404 -17.85 -14.30 -1.08
C MET A 404 -18.57 -13.65 -2.27
N ILE A 405 -18.14 -13.91 -3.51
CA ILE A 405 -18.82 -13.38 -4.70
C ILE A 405 -20.24 -13.93 -4.81
N TYR A 406 -20.42 -15.23 -4.57
CA TYR A 406 -21.73 -15.89 -4.64
C TYR A 406 -22.69 -15.41 -3.55
N SER A 407 -22.21 -15.27 -2.32
CA SER A 407 -23.06 -15.02 -1.15
C SER A 407 -23.32 -13.54 -0.89
N ASP A 408 -22.29 -12.70 -1.01
CA ASP A 408 -22.33 -11.32 -0.53
C ASP A 408 -22.37 -10.30 -1.69
N VAL A 409 -21.59 -10.52 -2.76
CA VAL A 409 -21.40 -9.48 -3.80
C VAL A 409 -22.42 -9.58 -4.91
N TYR A 410 -22.54 -10.75 -5.56
CA TYR A 410 -23.38 -10.90 -6.74
C TYR A 410 -24.85 -10.52 -6.50
N PRO A 411 -25.49 -10.86 -5.36
CA PRO A 411 -26.86 -10.42 -5.08
C PRO A 411 -27.04 -8.91 -5.09
N GLU A 412 -26.04 -8.16 -4.61
CA GLU A 412 -26.11 -6.70 -4.45
C GLU A 412 -25.79 -5.90 -5.72
N ILE A 413 -25.06 -6.49 -6.68
CA ILE A 413 -24.70 -5.77 -7.92
C ILE A 413 -25.93 -5.52 -8.81
N ASP A 414 -26.06 -4.30 -9.33
CA ASP A 414 -27.08 -4.04 -10.35
C ASP A 414 -26.73 -4.71 -11.68
N GLY A 415 -27.73 -5.39 -12.27
CA GLY A 415 -27.65 -6.03 -13.58
C GLY A 415 -27.35 -5.08 -14.74
N TYR A 416 -27.67 -3.79 -14.59
CA TYR A 416 -27.34 -2.76 -15.56
C TYR A 416 -25.85 -2.37 -15.52
N ASN A 417 -25.15 -2.58 -14.40
CA ASN A 417 -23.72 -2.29 -14.23
C ASN A 417 -22.84 -3.39 -14.86
N LYS A 418 -22.86 -3.41 -16.19
CA LYS A 418 -22.14 -4.39 -17.02
C LYS A 418 -20.62 -4.35 -16.85
N GLN A 419 -20.04 -3.19 -16.53
CA GLN A 419 -18.60 -3.08 -16.26
C GLN A 419 -18.20 -3.80 -14.97
N ARG A 420 -19.00 -3.67 -13.91
CA ARG A 420 -18.76 -4.40 -12.66
C ARG A 420 -18.99 -5.90 -12.83
N LEU A 421 -20.08 -6.29 -13.49
CA LEU A 421 -20.38 -7.71 -13.76
C LEU A 421 -19.28 -8.39 -14.58
N SER A 422 -18.80 -7.73 -15.64
CA SER A 422 -17.67 -8.22 -16.43
C SER A 422 -16.43 -8.44 -15.56
N TYR A 423 -16.11 -7.49 -14.68
CA TYR A 423 -14.99 -7.62 -13.74
C TYR A 423 -15.16 -8.77 -12.74
N LEU A 424 -16.38 -9.01 -12.24
CA LEU A 424 -16.67 -10.15 -11.37
C LEU A 424 -16.49 -11.48 -12.10
N TYR A 425 -16.96 -11.59 -13.34
CA TYR A 425 -16.76 -12.78 -14.16
C TYR A 425 -15.28 -13.02 -14.46
N ASP A 426 -14.48 -11.97 -14.70
CA ASP A 426 -13.03 -12.08 -14.84
C ASP A 426 -12.35 -12.59 -13.56
N ILE A 427 -12.78 -12.14 -12.37
CA ILE A 427 -12.28 -12.63 -11.08
C ILE A 427 -12.63 -14.11 -10.90
N LEU A 428 -13.90 -14.49 -11.13
CA LEU A 428 -14.35 -15.89 -11.03
C LEU A 428 -13.57 -16.79 -11.99
N SER A 429 -13.39 -16.35 -13.23
CA SER A 429 -12.56 -17.01 -14.23
C SER A 429 -11.13 -17.23 -13.70
N ALA A 430 -10.48 -16.19 -13.19
CA ALA A 430 -9.13 -16.30 -12.62
C ALA A 430 -9.06 -17.26 -11.42
N CYS A 431 -10.03 -17.20 -10.51
CA CYS A 431 -10.11 -18.09 -9.34
C CYS A 431 -10.29 -19.56 -9.74
N HIS A 432 -11.21 -19.86 -10.66
CA HIS A 432 -11.40 -21.23 -11.17
C HIS A 432 -10.17 -21.73 -11.94
N SER A 433 -9.49 -20.86 -12.69
CA SER A 433 -8.22 -21.19 -13.37
C SER A 433 -7.12 -21.54 -12.36
N TYR A 434 -7.01 -20.76 -11.28
CA TYR A 434 -6.04 -20.99 -10.23
C TYR A 434 -6.31 -22.29 -9.48
N LEU A 435 -7.56 -22.53 -9.07
CA LEU A 435 -7.96 -23.77 -8.39
C LEU A 435 -7.68 -25.00 -9.26
N LYS A 436 -7.96 -24.94 -10.57
CA LYS A 436 -7.61 -26.03 -11.49
C LYS A 436 -6.11 -26.34 -11.53
N ARG A 437 -5.24 -25.33 -11.40
CA ARG A 437 -3.78 -25.50 -11.41
C ARG A 437 -3.22 -25.98 -10.07
N THR A 438 -3.88 -25.65 -8.96
CA THR A 438 -3.38 -25.89 -7.60
C THR A 438 -4.01 -27.09 -6.91
N SER A 439 -5.07 -27.68 -7.46
CA SER A 439 -5.86 -28.69 -6.76
C SER A 439 -5.96 -30.04 -7.48
N GLU A 440 -5.53 -31.08 -6.77
CA GLU A 440 -6.13 -32.44 -6.69
C GLU A 440 -7.50 -32.42 -5.97
N ILE A 441 -8.07 -31.25 -5.69
CA ILE A 441 -9.37 -31.06 -5.03
C ILE A 441 -10.43 -31.21 -6.12
N GLU A 442 -11.13 -32.35 -6.09
CA GLU A 442 -12.47 -32.45 -6.67
C GLU A 442 -13.31 -31.33 -6.07
N LEU A 443 -13.45 -30.24 -6.82
CA LEU A 443 -14.60 -29.36 -6.64
C LEU A 443 -15.80 -30.28 -6.84
N THR A 444 -16.43 -30.67 -5.74
CA THR A 444 -17.76 -31.26 -5.77
C THR A 444 -18.67 -30.12 -6.23
N TYR A 445 -18.68 -29.88 -7.54
CA TYR A 445 -19.78 -29.17 -8.14
C TYR A 445 -21.01 -29.95 -7.68
N PRO A 446 -22.04 -29.28 -7.14
CA PRO A 446 -23.33 -29.93 -7.00
C PRO A 446 -23.61 -30.62 -8.33
N GLU A 447 -24.18 -31.83 -8.31
CA GLU A 447 -24.60 -32.56 -9.51
C GLU A 447 -25.68 -31.73 -10.26
N HIS A 448 -25.27 -30.61 -10.84
CA HIS A 448 -26.01 -29.82 -11.77
C HIS A 448 -25.69 -30.48 -13.10
N VAL A 449 -26.56 -31.45 -13.42
CA VAL A 449 -26.85 -31.98 -14.75
C VAL A 449 -26.06 -31.21 -15.80
N HIS A 450 -24.98 -31.81 -16.31
CA HIS A 450 -24.05 -31.23 -17.28
C HIS A 450 -24.77 -30.43 -18.39
N THR A 451 -24.92 -29.12 -18.22
CA THR A 451 -25.62 -28.23 -19.18
C THR A 451 -24.67 -27.56 -20.16
N HIS A 452 -23.42 -27.33 -19.75
CA HIS A 452 -22.42 -26.60 -20.51
C HIS A 452 -21.38 -27.53 -21.16
N LYS A 453 -20.91 -27.17 -22.36
CA LYS A 453 -19.74 -27.78 -23.03
C LYS A 453 -18.42 -27.37 -22.37
N PHE A 454 -18.42 -26.24 -21.66
CA PHE A 454 -17.23 -25.62 -21.08
C PHE A 454 -17.05 -25.93 -19.60
N GLU A 455 -15.80 -26.02 -19.17
CA GLU A 455 -15.43 -25.93 -17.76
C GLU A 455 -15.73 -24.52 -17.19
N PRO A 456 -15.77 -24.33 -15.86
CA PRO A 456 -16.10 -23.04 -15.25
C PRO A 456 -15.18 -21.87 -15.63
N PHE A 457 -13.87 -22.10 -15.77
CA PHE A 457 -12.93 -21.05 -16.22
C PHE A 457 -13.30 -20.46 -17.61
N PRO A 458 -13.38 -21.27 -18.68
CA PRO A 458 -13.78 -20.75 -19.99
C PRO A 458 -15.22 -20.22 -20.01
N TYR A 459 -16.13 -20.79 -19.22
CA TYR A 459 -17.50 -20.27 -19.08
C TYR A 459 -17.53 -18.82 -18.59
N TYR A 460 -16.93 -18.55 -17.43
CA TYR A 460 -16.88 -17.19 -16.86
C TYR A 460 -16.10 -16.22 -17.73
N LYS A 461 -15.08 -16.69 -18.44
CA LYS A 461 -14.34 -15.86 -19.39
C LYS A 461 -15.22 -15.36 -20.54
N VAL A 462 -16.05 -16.24 -21.12
CA VAL A 462 -16.99 -15.87 -22.18
C VAL A 462 -18.03 -14.88 -21.63
N LEU A 463 -18.56 -15.11 -20.42
CA LEU A 463 -19.49 -14.17 -19.79
C LEU A 463 -18.86 -12.77 -19.60
N ALA A 464 -17.61 -12.70 -19.17
CA ALA A 464 -16.90 -11.44 -18.97
C ALA A 464 -16.72 -10.65 -20.28
N GLU A 465 -16.27 -11.34 -21.34
CA GLU A 465 -16.03 -10.76 -22.66
C GLU A 465 -17.32 -10.24 -23.30
N GLU A 466 -18.39 -11.05 -23.27
CA GLU A 466 -19.67 -10.65 -23.86
C GLU A 466 -20.34 -9.53 -23.06
N CYS A 467 -20.32 -9.60 -21.71
CA CYS A 467 -20.82 -8.52 -20.85
C CYS A 467 -20.11 -7.18 -21.12
N LYS A 468 -18.81 -7.23 -21.41
CA LYS A 468 -18.02 -6.05 -21.79
C LYS A 468 -18.40 -5.51 -23.17
N LYS A 469 -18.59 -6.39 -24.17
CA LYS A 469 -18.98 -6.00 -25.53
C LYS A 469 -20.34 -5.30 -25.55
N VAL A 470 -21.31 -5.77 -24.76
CA VAL A 470 -22.66 -5.17 -24.69
C VAL A 470 -22.78 -4.05 -23.65
N SER A 471 -21.67 -3.62 -23.05
CA SER A 471 -21.67 -2.59 -21.99
C SER A 471 -22.19 -1.23 -22.46
N PHE A 472 -22.16 -0.94 -23.76
CA PHE A 472 -22.71 0.30 -24.35
C PHE A 472 -24.25 0.32 -24.46
N ILE A 473 -24.94 -0.79 -24.17
CA ILE A 473 -26.40 -0.89 -24.21
C ILE A 473 -26.95 -0.58 -22.83
N ASP A 474 -27.34 0.66 -22.58
CA ASP A 474 -27.72 1.14 -21.24
C ASP A 474 -28.87 0.31 -20.62
N ASP A 475 -29.95 0.09 -21.37
CA ASP A 475 -31.17 -0.59 -20.92
C ASP A 475 -31.07 -2.12 -20.82
N LEU A 476 -29.92 -2.72 -21.13
CA LEU A 476 -29.71 -4.16 -21.05
C LEU A 476 -29.32 -4.57 -19.62
N ASN A 477 -30.18 -5.35 -18.97
CA ASN A 477 -29.89 -6.00 -17.69
C ASN A 477 -29.20 -7.35 -17.92
N TYR A 478 -27.90 -7.41 -17.66
CA TYR A 478 -27.12 -8.62 -17.96
C TYR A 478 -27.39 -9.79 -16.99
N LYS A 479 -27.96 -9.55 -15.80
CA LYS A 479 -28.41 -10.64 -14.91
C LYS A 479 -29.64 -11.38 -15.44
N ASN A 480 -30.45 -10.71 -16.26
CA ASN A 480 -31.55 -11.34 -16.99
C ASN A 480 -31.06 -12.17 -18.18
N ILE A 481 -29.78 -12.05 -18.55
CA ILE A 481 -29.11 -12.85 -19.59
C ILE A 481 -28.34 -14.00 -18.96
N ALA A 482 -27.40 -13.69 -18.05
CA ALA A 482 -26.50 -14.67 -17.44
C ALA A 482 -26.50 -14.57 -15.91
N GLY A 483 -26.84 -15.70 -15.27
CA GLY A 483 -26.61 -15.97 -13.86
C GLY A 483 -25.15 -16.38 -13.59
N LEU A 484 -24.85 -16.68 -12.32
CA LEU A 484 -23.56 -17.28 -11.95
C LEU A 484 -23.45 -18.73 -12.46
N ASP A 485 -24.50 -19.52 -12.31
CA ASP A 485 -24.44 -20.96 -12.62
C ASP A 485 -24.87 -21.31 -14.05
N ASN A 486 -25.81 -20.54 -14.61
CA ASN A 486 -26.40 -20.78 -15.93
C ASN A 486 -26.91 -19.47 -16.56
N LEU A 487 -27.24 -19.54 -17.86
CA LEU A 487 -28.04 -18.50 -18.52
C LEU A 487 -29.44 -18.47 -17.90
N ASN A 488 -30.04 -17.29 -17.85
CA ASN A 488 -31.35 -17.10 -17.26
C ASN A 488 -32.44 -17.45 -18.29
N PHE A 489 -32.76 -18.74 -18.44
CA PHE A 489 -33.72 -19.22 -19.45
C PHE A 489 -35.11 -18.58 -19.37
N GLU A 490 -35.51 -18.08 -18.20
CA GLU A 490 -36.81 -17.43 -18.01
C GLU A 490 -36.85 -16.04 -18.66
N HIS A 491 -35.80 -15.23 -18.47
CA HIS A 491 -35.77 -13.84 -18.90
C HIS A 491 -34.89 -13.56 -20.13
N PHE A 492 -34.02 -14.50 -20.53
CA PHE A 492 -33.02 -14.29 -21.59
C PHE A 492 -33.64 -13.77 -22.88
N ASN A 493 -34.68 -14.45 -23.39
CA ASN A 493 -35.28 -14.10 -24.67
C ASN A 493 -35.98 -12.75 -24.62
N GLU A 494 -36.69 -12.47 -23.52
CA GLU A 494 -37.44 -11.23 -23.33
C GLU A 494 -36.48 -10.03 -23.27
N GLU A 495 -35.42 -10.16 -22.46
CA GLU A 495 -34.40 -9.13 -22.29
C GLU A 495 -33.65 -8.86 -23.60
N VAL A 496 -33.26 -9.91 -24.34
CA VAL A 496 -32.64 -9.76 -25.66
C VAL A 496 -33.59 -9.02 -26.59
N CYS A 497 -34.84 -9.51 -26.77
CA CYS A 497 -35.78 -8.93 -27.74
C CYS A 497 -36.10 -7.46 -27.45
N LYS A 498 -36.26 -7.09 -26.17
CA LYS A 498 -36.55 -5.72 -25.73
C LYS A 498 -35.49 -4.72 -26.18
N ASN A 499 -34.22 -5.14 -26.25
CA ASN A 499 -33.08 -4.29 -26.54
C ASN A 499 -32.63 -4.33 -28.02
N ILE A 500 -33.38 -4.97 -28.91
CA ILE A 500 -33.04 -5.08 -30.34
C ILE A 500 -33.35 -3.75 -31.06
N HIS A 501 -32.31 -3.04 -31.44
CA HIS A 501 -32.36 -1.77 -32.18
C HIS A 501 -31.28 -1.74 -33.27
N ALA A 502 -31.34 -0.74 -34.16
CA ALA A 502 -30.39 -0.59 -35.26
C ALA A 502 -28.92 -0.53 -34.79
N SER A 503 -28.65 0.09 -33.65
CA SER A 503 -27.30 0.22 -33.07
C SER A 503 -26.85 -0.99 -32.25
N THR A 504 -27.76 -1.90 -31.88
CA THR A 504 -27.49 -2.98 -30.92
C THR A 504 -27.61 -4.38 -31.52
N VAL A 505 -28.36 -4.54 -32.63
CA VAL A 505 -28.70 -5.83 -33.23
C VAL A 505 -27.50 -6.73 -33.50
N SER A 506 -26.40 -6.19 -34.06
CA SER A 506 -25.21 -6.99 -34.34
C SER A 506 -24.51 -7.46 -33.06
N ALA A 507 -24.33 -6.56 -32.09
CA ALA A 507 -23.70 -6.89 -30.82
C ALA A 507 -24.51 -7.91 -30.00
N LEU A 508 -25.84 -7.77 -29.98
CA LEU A 508 -26.74 -8.74 -29.34
C LEU A 508 -26.72 -10.09 -30.05
N ALA A 509 -26.70 -10.11 -31.38
CA ALA A 509 -26.63 -11.33 -32.17
C ALA A 509 -25.31 -12.10 -31.91
N ASP A 510 -24.19 -11.38 -31.83
CA ASP A 510 -22.88 -11.96 -31.51
C ASP A 510 -22.82 -12.48 -30.07
N MET A 511 -23.36 -11.71 -29.10
CA MET A 511 -23.49 -12.15 -27.70
C MET A 511 -24.32 -13.43 -27.62
N VAL A 512 -25.52 -13.44 -28.21
CA VAL A 512 -26.40 -14.61 -28.22
C VAL A 512 -25.70 -15.82 -28.83
N GLN A 513 -25.00 -15.63 -29.96
CA GLN A 513 -24.25 -16.71 -30.59
C GLN A 513 -23.16 -17.27 -29.68
N ALA A 514 -22.36 -16.40 -29.04
CA ALA A 514 -21.30 -16.81 -28.12
C ALA A 514 -21.87 -17.54 -26.91
N LEU A 515 -22.89 -16.98 -26.25
CA LEU A 515 -23.49 -17.55 -25.05
C LEU A 515 -24.20 -18.88 -25.32
N VAL A 516 -24.99 -18.98 -26.38
CA VAL A 516 -25.73 -20.21 -26.72
C VAL A 516 -24.77 -21.31 -27.20
N SER A 517 -23.67 -20.95 -27.88
CA SER A 517 -22.66 -21.93 -28.32
C SER A 517 -21.99 -22.69 -27.18
N MET A 518 -22.04 -22.14 -25.96
CA MET A 518 -21.54 -22.80 -24.75
C MET A 518 -22.33 -24.04 -24.34
N TYR A 519 -23.56 -24.20 -24.85
CA TYR A 519 -24.45 -25.30 -24.47
C TYR A 519 -24.49 -26.40 -25.53
N VAL A 520 -24.86 -27.61 -25.10
CA VAL A 520 -25.20 -28.71 -26.02
C VAL A 520 -26.56 -28.41 -26.65
N ASP A 521 -26.69 -28.63 -27.96
CA ASP A 521 -27.82 -28.19 -28.79
C ASP A 521 -29.21 -28.62 -28.26
N VAL A 522 -29.28 -29.74 -27.53
CA VAL A 522 -30.51 -30.24 -26.88
C VAL A 522 -30.97 -29.34 -25.72
N LEU A 523 -30.04 -28.69 -25.04
CA LEU A 523 -30.26 -27.85 -23.85
C LEU A 523 -30.33 -26.35 -24.18
N ALA A 524 -29.80 -25.94 -25.32
CA ALA A 524 -30.07 -24.62 -25.90
C ALA A 524 -31.53 -24.46 -26.40
N LYS A 525 -32.32 -25.54 -26.38
CA LYS A 525 -33.67 -25.59 -26.90
C LYS A 525 -34.61 -24.71 -26.07
N GLY A 526 -34.89 -23.52 -26.58
CA GLY A 526 -35.70 -22.51 -25.92
C GLY A 526 -35.05 -21.13 -25.93
N LEU A 527 -33.74 -21.03 -26.11
CA LEU A 527 -33.04 -19.75 -26.26
C LEU A 527 -33.16 -19.21 -27.69
N ILE A 528 -33.24 -17.89 -27.81
CA ILE A 528 -33.21 -17.20 -29.10
C ILE A 528 -31.86 -17.47 -29.78
N SER A 529 -31.88 -17.76 -31.09
CA SER A 529 -30.66 -17.92 -31.89
C SER A 529 -30.23 -16.60 -32.50
N ARG A 530 -28.98 -16.53 -32.99
CA ARG A 530 -28.47 -15.39 -33.75
C ARG A 530 -29.41 -15.00 -34.90
N GLN A 531 -29.89 -16.00 -35.66
CA GLN A 531 -30.82 -15.78 -36.77
C GLN A 531 -32.16 -15.23 -36.28
N ASN A 532 -32.66 -15.69 -35.13
CA ASN A 532 -33.91 -15.19 -34.58
C ASN A 532 -33.80 -13.74 -34.07
N VAL A 533 -32.62 -13.29 -33.61
CA VAL A 533 -32.36 -11.87 -33.30
C VAL A 533 -32.50 -11.01 -34.56
N TYR A 534 -31.85 -11.40 -35.66
CA TYR A 534 -31.99 -10.73 -36.96
C TYR A 534 -33.42 -10.74 -37.46
N LYS A 535 -34.10 -11.88 -37.37
CA LYS A 535 -35.51 -12.03 -37.76
C LYS A 535 -36.42 -11.09 -36.97
N HIS A 536 -36.24 -10.99 -35.65
CA HIS A 536 -37.02 -10.11 -34.80
C HIS A 536 -36.84 -8.64 -35.20
N TYR A 537 -35.60 -8.21 -35.44
CA TYR A 537 -35.29 -6.86 -35.92
C TYR A 537 -35.98 -6.54 -37.24
N VAL A 538 -35.80 -7.41 -38.25
CA VAL A 538 -36.36 -7.21 -39.59
C VAL A 538 -37.88 -7.20 -39.57
N LEU A 539 -38.51 -8.14 -38.84
CA LEU A 539 -39.97 -8.20 -38.72
C LEU A 539 -40.54 -7.00 -37.95
N GLY A 540 -39.83 -6.48 -36.95
CA GLY A 540 -40.24 -5.26 -36.23
C GLY A 540 -40.25 -4.03 -37.12
N LEU A 541 -39.21 -3.86 -37.94
CA LEU A 541 -39.15 -2.77 -38.94
C LEU A 541 -40.24 -2.91 -40.00
N LEU A 542 -40.45 -4.13 -40.49
CA LEU A 542 -41.49 -4.45 -41.45
C LEU A 542 -42.91 -4.19 -40.90
N ALA A 543 -43.19 -4.58 -39.65
CA ALA A 543 -44.48 -4.32 -39.00
C ALA A 543 -44.74 -2.82 -38.80
N SER A 544 -43.71 -2.04 -38.48
CA SER A 544 -43.79 -0.57 -38.42
C SER A 544 -44.10 0.04 -39.79
N LEU A 545 -43.50 -0.49 -40.85
CA LEU A 545 -43.78 -0.09 -42.23
C LEU A 545 -45.21 -0.44 -42.66
N GLU A 546 -45.69 -1.63 -42.30
CA GLU A 546 -47.08 -2.09 -42.52
C GLU A 546 -48.09 -1.18 -41.82
N GLY A 547 -47.91 -0.91 -40.53
CA GLY A 547 -48.80 -0.01 -39.77
C GLY A 547 -48.86 1.41 -40.35
N ARG A 548 -47.71 1.95 -40.81
CA ARG A 548 -47.68 3.25 -41.51
C ARG A 548 -48.43 3.21 -42.85
N THR A 549 -48.36 2.10 -43.57
CA THR A 549 -49.02 1.92 -44.87
C THR A 549 -50.53 1.77 -44.72
N GLU A 550 -50.98 1.02 -43.70
CA GLU A 550 -52.40 0.89 -43.35
C GLU A 550 -53.01 2.25 -42.97
N ALA A 551 -52.30 3.06 -42.18
CA ALA A 551 -52.75 4.41 -41.81
C ALA A 551 -52.84 5.38 -43.01
N ARG A 552 -52.00 5.21 -44.04
CA ARG A 552 -51.96 6.04 -45.26
C ARG A 552 -52.97 5.61 -46.33
N SER A 553 -53.70 4.51 -46.10
CA SER A 553 -54.49 3.83 -47.14
C SER A 553 -55.72 4.58 -47.65
N ASN A 554 -56.05 5.80 -47.20
CA ASN A 554 -57.33 6.44 -47.58
C ASN A 554 -57.28 7.37 -48.81
N ASN A 555 -56.11 7.68 -49.40
CA ASN A 555 -55.97 8.40 -50.69
C ASN A 555 -54.50 8.42 -51.18
N ILE A 556 -54.09 7.42 -51.96
CA ILE A 556 -52.74 7.31 -52.53
C ILE A 556 -52.76 7.84 -53.98
N ASP A 557 -51.94 8.86 -54.24
CA ASP A 557 -51.65 9.38 -55.59
C ASP A 557 -50.28 8.87 -56.08
N CYS A 558 -49.91 9.21 -57.31
CA CYS A 558 -48.68 8.72 -57.94
C CYS A 558 -47.41 9.18 -57.22
N GLU A 559 -47.37 10.40 -56.67
CA GLU A 559 -46.21 10.93 -55.93
C GLU A 559 -46.07 10.24 -54.56
N LYS A 560 -47.17 10.08 -53.82
CA LYS A 560 -47.18 9.37 -52.54
C LYS A 560 -46.80 7.90 -52.67
N LEU A 561 -47.22 7.25 -53.76
CA LEU A 561 -46.79 5.88 -54.03
C LEU A 561 -45.30 5.81 -54.32
N GLN A 562 -44.76 6.75 -55.10
CA GLN A 562 -43.33 6.83 -55.35
C GLN A 562 -42.53 7.01 -54.05
N THR A 563 -42.96 7.93 -53.17
CA THR A 563 -42.33 8.12 -51.85
C THR A 563 -42.43 6.86 -50.99
N LEU A 564 -43.57 6.17 -51.00
CA LEU A 564 -43.73 4.91 -50.27
C LEU A 564 -42.77 3.83 -50.78
N LEU A 565 -42.63 3.66 -52.09
CA LEU A 565 -41.70 2.70 -52.67
C LEU A 565 -40.25 3.02 -52.29
N SER A 566 -39.86 4.30 -52.30
CA SER A 566 -38.55 4.73 -51.83
C SER A 566 -38.35 4.49 -50.32
N ASP A 567 -39.38 4.71 -49.49
CA ASP A 567 -39.34 4.40 -48.05
C ASP A 567 -39.16 2.89 -47.81
N ILE A 568 -39.85 2.04 -48.60
CA ILE A 568 -39.75 0.59 -48.54
C ILE A 568 -38.36 0.12 -48.98
N GLU A 569 -37.85 0.64 -50.09
CA GLU A 569 -36.52 0.31 -50.61
C GLU A 569 -35.43 0.67 -49.60
N LEU A 570 -35.49 1.87 -49.01
CA LEU A 570 -34.53 2.31 -48.00
C LEU A 570 -34.59 1.45 -46.73
N ASN A 571 -35.80 1.03 -46.33
CA ASN A 571 -35.96 0.11 -45.20
C ASN A 571 -35.38 -1.27 -45.51
N TYR A 572 -35.64 -1.82 -46.69
CA TYR A 572 -35.06 -3.09 -47.14
C TYR A 572 -33.53 -3.02 -47.18
N ASP A 573 -32.96 -1.97 -47.76
CA ASP A 573 -31.50 -1.81 -47.85
C ASP A 573 -30.86 -1.74 -46.47
N SER A 574 -31.51 -1.11 -45.49
CA SER A 574 -31.05 -1.11 -44.09
C SER A 574 -31.14 -2.47 -43.39
N CYS A 575 -31.97 -3.38 -43.91
CA CYS A 575 -32.17 -4.73 -43.37
C CYS A 575 -31.38 -5.81 -44.12
N LYS A 576 -30.86 -5.50 -45.32
CA LYS A 576 -30.36 -6.49 -46.28
C LYS A 576 -29.30 -7.43 -45.70
N GLU A 577 -28.33 -6.89 -44.96
CA GLU A 577 -27.28 -7.68 -44.30
C GLU A 577 -27.88 -8.70 -43.30
N TYR A 578 -28.88 -8.28 -42.53
CA TYR A 578 -29.55 -9.15 -41.56
C TYR A 578 -30.41 -10.23 -42.23
N ILE A 579 -31.07 -9.89 -43.34
CA ILE A 579 -31.87 -10.83 -44.14
C ILE A 579 -30.97 -11.91 -44.73
N GLN A 580 -29.80 -11.54 -45.27
CA GLN A 580 -28.84 -12.51 -45.82
C GLN A 580 -28.31 -13.51 -44.78
N GLY A 581 -28.33 -13.15 -43.49
CA GLY A 581 -27.96 -14.04 -42.38
C GLY A 581 -29.06 -15.03 -41.95
N LEU A 582 -30.25 -15.00 -42.56
CA LEU A 582 -31.39 -15.84 -42.19
C LEU A 582 -31.45 -17.14 -43.00
N PRO A 583 -32.15 -18.16 -42.48
CA PRO A 583 -32.48 -19.35 -43.26
C PRO A 583 -33.29 -18.98 -44.51
N ALA A 584 -33.02 -19.71 -45.60
CA ALA A 584 -33.72 -19.67 -46.87
C ALA A 584 -35.26 -19.48 -46.79
N THR A 585 -35.92 -20.23 -45.91
CA THR A 585 -37.37 -20.17 -45.69
C THR A 585 -37.83 -18.83 -45.12
N ASP A 586 -37.06 -18.26 -44.19
CA ASP A 586 -37.36 -16.97 -43.56
C ASP A 586 -37.07 -15.81 -44.52
N VAL A 587 -36.01 -15.91 -45.33
CA VAL A 587 -35.68 -14.94 -46.39
C VAL A 587 -36.84 -14.81 -47.38
N SER A 588 -37.32 -15.95 -47.91
CA SER A 588 -38.46 -15.98 -48.83
C SER A 588 -39.73 -15.38 -48.21
N TYR A 589 -40.02 -15.73 -46.95
CA TYR A 589 -41.16 -15.18 -46.22
C TYR A 589 -41.09 -13.65 -46.06
N ILE A 590 -39.92 -13.12 -45.68
CA ILE A 590 -39.71 -11.67 -45.49
C ILE A 590 -39.81 -10.93 -46.83
N ILE A 591 -39.15 -11.43 -47.87
CA ILE A 591 -39.17 -10.83 -49.22
C ILE A 591 -40.59 -10.79 -49.77
N ARG A 592 -41.37 -11.87 -49.61
CA ARG A 592 -42.78 -11.91 -50.01
C ARG A 592 -43.60 -10.81 -49.34
N ARG A 593 -43.38 -10.54 -48.05
CA ARG A 593 -44.07 -9.45 -47.35
C ARG A 593 -43.66 -8.06 -47.86
N TYR A 594 -42.37 -7.84 -48.15
CA TYR A 594 -41.93 -6.61 -48.81
C TYR A 594 -42.59 -6.41 -50.19
N CYS A 595 -42.68 -7.46 -51.01
CA CYS A 595 -43.38 -7.40 -52.30
C CYS A 595 -44.87 -7.05 -52.14
N MET A 596 -45.55 -7.64 -51.14
CA MET A 596 -46.95 -7.33 -50.82
C MET A 596 -47.13 -5.88 -50.36
N LEU A 597 -46.20 -5.33 -49.58
CA LEU A 597 -46.23 -3.95 -49.11
C LEU A 597 -46.09 -2.91 -50.22
N CYS A 598 -45.37 -3.24 -51.29
CA CYS A 598 -45.22 -2.36 -52.45
C CYS A 598 -46.55 -2.10 -53.19
N PHE A 599 -47.58 -2.92 -52.95
CA PHE A 599 -48.87 -2.82 -53.63
C PHE A 599 -50.02 -2.43 -52.68
N PRO A 600 -50.41 -1.14 -52.63
CA PRO A 600 -51.52 -0.68 -51.80
C PRO A 600 -52.86 -1.36 -52.11
N SER A 601 -53.63 -1.65 -51.05
CA SER A 601 -54.93 -2.32 -51.12
C SER A 601 -55.99 -1.60 -51.97
N ASN A 602 -55.89 -0.28 -52.16
CA ASN A 602 -56.83 0.50 -52.98
C ASN A 602 -56.58 0.41 -54.49
N LEU A 603 -55.34 0.17 -54.92
CA LEU A 603 -54.98 -0.04 -56.32
C LEU A 603 -55.51 -1.38 -56.86
N ALA A 604 -55.91 -2.27 -55.96
CA ALA A 604 -56.63 -3.50 -56.30
C ALA A 604 -58.07 -3.27 -56.76
N ARG A 605 -58.64 -2.06 -56.53
CA ARG A 605 -60.06 -1.72 -56.68
C ARG A 605 -60.33 -0.70 -57.79
N ASN A 606 -59.42 0.24 -58.06
CA ASN A 606 -59.49 1.22 -59.16
C ASN A 606 -58.11 1.37 -59.81
N HIS A 607 -57.96 0.95 -61.07
CA HIS A 607 -56.69 0.99 -61.79
C HIS A 607 -56.42 2.39 -62.38
N PRO A 608 -55.21 2.95 -62.18
CA PRO A 608 -54.88 4.27 -62.69
C PRO A 608 -54.65 4.24 -64.20
N GLN A 609 -55.31 5.17 -64.91
CA GLN A 609 -55.25 5.25 -66.39
C GLN A 609 -54.28 6.32 -66.89
N GLU A 610 -53.78 7.19 -66.01
CA GLU A 610 -52.97 8.34 -66.41
C GLU A 610 -51.49 7.98 -66.65
N PRO A 611 -50.82 8.63 -67.63
CA PRO A 611 -49.39 8.41 -67.90
C PRO A 611 -48.46 8.69 -66.71
N SER A 612 -48.89 9.52 -65.75
CA SER A 612 -48.18 9.84 -64.51
C SER A 612 -47.86 8.60 -63.66
N TRP A 613 -48.62 7.50 -63.84
CA TRP A 613 -48.45 6.23 -63.12
C TRP A 613 -47.43 5.28 -63.74
N LYS A 614 -46.85 5.61 -64.91
CA LYS A 614 -45.78 4.80 -65.52
C LYS A 614 -44.52 4.78 -64.65
N LYS A 615 -44.15 5.90 -64.03
CA LYS A 615 -42.95 6.01 -63.18
C LYS A 615 -43.05 5.17 -61.88
N PRO A 616 -44.14 5.27 -61.09
CA PRO A 616 -44.34 4.38 -59.94
C PRO A 616 -44.40 2.89 -60.31
N LEU A 617 -44.96 2.56 -61.48
CA LEU A 617 -44.99 1.17 -61.95
C LEU A 617 -43.60 0.64 -62.29
N ASP A 618 -42.76 1.41 -63.01
CA ASP A 618 -41.37 1.03 -63.28
C ASP A 618 -40.57 0.88 -61.98
N ALA A 619 -40.74 1.81 -61.03
CA ALA A 619 -40.09 1.76 -59.73
C ALA A 619 -40.51 0.53 -58.90
N LEU A 620 -41.79 0.14 -58.93
CA LEU A 620 -42.29 -1.07 -58.26
C LEU A 620 -41.65 -2.32 -58.87
N VAL A 621 -41.65 -2.45 -60.20
CA VAL A 621 -41.08 -3.62 -60.89
C VAL A 621 -39.56 -3.71 -60.64
N MET A 622 -38.86 -2.58 -60.68
CA MET A 622 -37.44 -2.49 -60.31
C MET A 622 -37.19 -2.98 -58.89
N LEU A 623 -37.97 -2.51 -57.92
CA LEU A 623 -37.84 -2.92 -56.52
C LEU A 623 -38.13 -4.42 -56.36
N TRP A 624 -39.13 -4.95 -57.05
CA TRP A 624 -39.43 -6.39 -57.02
C TRP A 624 -38.31 -7.25 -57.60
N ILE A 625 -37.71 -6.85 -58.73
CA ILE A 625 -36.54 -7.55 -59.29
C ILE A 625 -35.42 -7.59 -58.25
N LYS A 626 -35.10 -6.44 -57.65
CA LYS A 626 -34.08 -6.32 -56.59
C LYS A 626 -34.35 -7.25 -55.41
N LEU A 627 -35.61 -7.32 -54.96
CA LEU A 627 -36.03 -8.19 -53.85
C LEU A 627 -35.93 -9.68 -54.20
N ILE A 628 -36.34 -10.08 -55.41
CA ILE A 628 -36.35 -11.47 -55.88
C ILE A 628 -34.93 -11.99 -56.11
N ASP A 629 -34.04 -11.15 -56.67
CA ASP A 629 -32.63 -11.48 -56.92
C ASP A 629 -31.86 -11.82 -55.63
N ASP A 630 -32.30 -11.29 -54.49
CA ASP A 630 -31.69 -11.55 -53.18
C ASP A 630 -32.16 -12.87 -52.53
N ILE A 631 -33.09 -13.63 -53.14
CA ILE A 631 -33.49 -14.96 -52.65
C ILE A 631 -32.42 -16.00 -53.02
N PRO A 632 -31.81 -16.72 -52.06
CA PRO A 632 -30.78 -17.71 -52.35
C PRO A 632 -31.35 -18.92 -53.12
N VAL A 633 -30.63 -19.36 -54.17
CA VAL A 633 -31.04 -20.43 -55.09
C VAL A 633 -31.22 -21.79 -54.38
N GLU A 634 -30.46 -22.05 -53.32
CA GLU A 634 -30.50 -23.29 -52.53
C GLU A 634 -31.75 -23.44 -51.63
N SER A 635 -32.61 -22.40 -51.57
CA SER A 635 -33.77 -22.34 -50.68
C SER A 635 -34.97 -23.19 -51.09
N MET A 636 -35.02 -23.70 -52.32
CA MET A 636 -36.22 -24.36 -52.86
C MET A 636 -36.21 -25.89 -52.81
N ASP A 637 -35.06 -26.53 -52.55
CA ASP A 637 -34.97 -28.00 -52.56
C ASP A 637 -35.41 -28.68 -51.24
N ALA A 638 -35.70 -27.92 -50.18
CA ALA A 638 -35.91 -28.46 -48.83
C ALA A 638 -37.37 -28.58 -48.36
N CYS A 639 -38.38 -28.48 -49.24
CA CYS A 639 -39.78 -28.77 -48.87
C CYS A 639 -40.17 -30.21 -49.22
N SER A 640 -40.14 -31.10 -48.21
CA SER A 640 -40.48 -32.53 -48.35
C SER A 640 -41.98 -32.86 -48.38
N TYR A 641 -42.87 -31.87 -48.49
CA TYR A 641 -44.31 -32.09 -48.64
C TYR A 641 -44.88 -31.38 -49.87
N GLY A 642 -45.03 -32.17 -50.95
CA GLY A 642 -46.16 -32.08 -51.86
C GLY A 642 -46.21 -30.89 -52.83
N ARG A 643 -45.80 -31.14 -54.08
CA ARG A 643 -46.34 -30.56 -55.33
C ARG A 643 -46.94 -29.16 -55.20
N THR A 644 -46.08 -28.14 -55.23
CA THR A 644 -46.40 -26.91 -55.96
C THR A 644 -45.12 -26.48 -56.64
N GLU A 645 -45.13 -26.37 -57.96
CA GLU A 645 -44.03 -25.86 -58.77
C GLU A 645 -43.81 -24.39 -58.37
N TYR A 646 -42.96 -24.15 -57.38
CA TYR A 646 -42.51 -22.80 -57.08
C TYR A 646 -41.59 -22.37 -58.21
N LEU A 647 -41.96 -21.28 -58.90
CA LEU A 647 -41.13 -20.65 -59.91
C LEU A 647 -39.75 -20.38 -59.33
N ASP A 648 -38.72 -20.98 -59.94
CA ASP A 648 -37.32 -20.69 -59.69
C ASP A 648 -37.12 -19.16 -59.66
N SER A 649 -36.47 -18.66 -58.61
CA SER A 649 -36.28 -17.22 -58.38
C SER A 649 -35.62 -16.55 -59.59
N ASN A 650 -34.69 -17.25 -60.25
CA ASN A 650 -34.05 -16.77 -61.47
C ASN A 650 -35.07 -16.62 -62.59
N SER A 651 -35.93 -17.62 -62.81
CA SER A 651 -36.98 -17.56 -63.81
C SER A 651 -37.97 -16.41 -63.57
N LEU A 652 -38.36 -16.17 -62.31
CA LEU A 652 -39.25 -15.07 -61.96
C LEU A 652 -38.59 -13.70 -62.18
N SER A 653 -37.33 -13.52 -61.79
CA SER A 653 -36.56 -12.29 -62.03
C SER A 653 -36.42 -12.00 -63.53
N HIS A 654 -36.09 -13.01 -64.35
CA HIS A 654 -36.02 -12.87 -65.80
C HIS A 654 -37.37 -12.47 -66.41
N CYS A 655 -38.47 -13.06 -65.94
CA CYS A 655 -39.82 -12.69 -66.37
C CYS A 655 -40.17 -11.24 -66.00
N MET A 656 -39.82 -10.80 -64.79
CA MET A 656 -40.04 -9.41 -64.35
C MET A 656 -39.17 -8.42 -65.13
N GLY A 657 -37.92 -8.79 -65.46
CA GLY A 657 -37.03 -8.00 -66.32
C GLY A 657 -37.59 -7.84 -67.74
N ALA A 658 -38.09 -8.94 -68.33
CA ALA A 658 -38.75 -8.90 -69.64
C ALA A 658 -40.04 -8.04 -69.60
N PHE A 659 -40.85 -8.18 -68.56
CA PHE A 659 -42.04 -7.37 -68.34
C PHE A 659 -41.70 -5.87 -68.24
N ARG A 660 -40.65 -5.53 -67.49
CA ARG A 660 -40.15 -4.16 -67.38
C ARG A 660 -39.75 -3.60 -68.74
N GLN A 661 -39.02 -4.37 -69.56
CA GLN A 661 -38.63 -3.93 -70.90
C GLN A 661 -39.84 -3.64 -71.79
N LEU A 662 -40.88 -4.49 -71.72
CA LEU A 662 -42.14 -4.25 -72.43
C LEU A 662 -42.83 -2.95 -71.98
N LEU A 663 -42.77 -2.63 -70.69
CA LEU A 663 -43.32 -1.39 -70.13
C LEU A 663 -42.52 -0.15 -70.57
N VAL A 664 -41.19 -0.22 -70.52
CA VAL A 664 -40.29 0.88 -70.91
C VAL A 664 -40.40 1.16 -72.41
N ASP A 665 -40.43 0.11 -73.24
CA ASP A 665 -40.56 0.18 -74.71
C ASP A 665 -41.97 0.59 -75.19
N ASP A 666 -42.91 0.91 -74.29
CA ASP A 666 -44.30 1.24 -74.60
C ASP A 666 -45.04 0.14 -75.40
N LYS A 667 -44.61 -1.12 -75.26
CA LYS A 667 -45.25 -2.30 -75.89
C LYS A 667 -46.50 -2.75 -75.13
N ILE A 668 -46.62 -2.37 -73.85
CA ILE A 668 -47.81 -2.56 -73.02
C ILE A 668 -48.27 -1.21 -72.47
N THR A 669 -49.59 -1.03 -72.34
CA THR A 669 -50.15 0.19 -71.73
C THR A 669 -50.00 0.20 -70.21
N VAL A 670 -50.00 1.39 -69.59
CA VAL A 670 -49.92 1.55 -68.13
C VAL A 670 -51.02 0.77 -67.40
N CYS A 671 -52.26 0.78 -67.93
CA CYS A 671 -53.37 -0.01 -67.40
C CYS A 671 -53.08 -1.52 -67.41
N GLN A 672 -52.66 -2.05 -68.57
CA GLN A 672 -52.31 -3.47 -68.70
C GLN A 672 -51.18 -3.86 -67.76
N GLY A 673 -50.20 -2.99 -67.55
CA GLY A 673 -49.12 -3.20 -66.60
C GLY A 673 -49.62 -3.32 -65.15
N TRP A 674 -50.47 -2.39 -64.70
CA TRP A 674 -51.08 -2.43 -63.37
C TRP A 674 -52.03 -3.62 -63.18
N ASP A 675 -52.76 -4.03 -64.22
CA ASP A 675 -53.63 -5.21 -64.20
C ASP A 675 -52.83 -6.49 -63.99
N VAL A 676 -51.72 -6.65 -64.73
CA VAL A 676 -50.80 -7.80 -64.59
C VAL A 676 -50.24 -7.88 -63.17
N ILE A 677 -49.74 -6.76 -62.63
CA ILE A 677 -49.23 -6.70 -61.25
C ILE A 677 -50.35 -7.01 -60.24
N SER A 678 -51.55 -6.44 -60.41
CA SER A 678 -52.67 -6.72 -59.51
C SER A 678 -53.07 -8.20 -59.49
N VAL A 679 -53.07 -8.86 -60.64
CA VAL A 679 -53.37 -10.31 -60.74
C VAL A 679 -52.26 -11.11 -60.08
N TYR A 680 -51.00 -10.76 -60.30
CA TYR A 680 -49.86 -11.42 -59.67
C TYR A 680 -49.88 -11.28 -58.14
N VAL A 681 -50.23 -10.11 -57.59
CA VAL A 681 -50.41 -9.93 -56.14
C VAL A 681 -51.56 -10.79 -55.59
N LYS A 682 -52.68 -10.86 -56.32
CA LYS A 682 -53.88 -11.60 -55.88
C LYS A 682 -53.72 -13.11 -55.93
N ILE A 683 -53.00 -13.64 -56.92
CA ILE A 683 -52.95 -15.07 -57.24
C ILE A 683 -51.55 -15.66 -57.01
N GLY A 684 -50.49 -14.94 -57.41
CA GLY A 684 -49.11 -15.43 -57.36
C GLY A 684 -48.43 -15.21 -56.00
N LEU A 685 -48.61 -14.04 -55.38
CA LEU A 685 -47.98 -13.71 -54.09
C LEU A 685 -48.83 -14.11 -52.87
N ARG A 686 -50.08 -14.56 -53.02
CA ARG A 686 -50.97 -14.99 -51.92
C ARG A 686 -51.07 -16.51 -51.72
N CYS A 687 -50.51 -17.31 -52.63
CA CYS A 687 -50.31 -18.76 -52.46
C CYS A 687 -49.00 -19.01 -51.73
#